data_AF-A0A938S1A1-F1
#
_entry.id   AF-A0A938S1A1-F1
#
_cell.length_a   1.000
_cell.length_b   1.000
_cell.length_c   1.000
_cell.angle_alpha   90.00
_cell.angle_beta   90.00
_cell.angle_gamma   90.00
#
_symmetry.space_group_name_H-M   'P 1'
#
loop_
_entity.id
_entity.type
_entity.pdbx_description
1 polymer ?
#
loop_
_entity_poly.entity_id
_entity_poly.type
_entity_poly.pdbx_seq_one_letter_code
_entity_poly.pdbx_strand_id
1 'polypeptide(L)'
;MTPRYICLRLLAAVLAVSSIGGRSALGATYYVAPTGNDTQPGTETRPWATLRKAAASVQPGDTVRIKAGDYFEPSGWNVPRAGTTEKPITYQAHGDGEVRITPSSLVPAGAWTHVKGSIYSTEVKRRPAYVFQNAYPLHPPGDRGKIHAVDDLFPNSFSVDGTTLYVWLEDGSHPKDSAMRVTSAHAVELRDCHYTIFDGLTVEYGYNGFKDQGKATHHVTYRNCTIRSIGSQGIQPVPQDSVIERNLFQKIGSNKYLHGIYNSKPGLIVRHNVFEEIAGAAIHQFHEGSPAGGDCAFHDNVFRKPRPMTMRPGTRGSPYYVEIIAWGEGNHRIYNNVFEGQGKRGGISLNSFNNQVHHNRFVGSAYGIQFHAGKTGNRVTNNIFQDAPTSFLIWPAKALPQTLDHNVYFNTAAPPRWQHDGVTHQTFGAYQQAAGEAHSRYEDPRLAGAATLGRIAATSPARAAVSDSPFPVRVSANGRHLVDARGQPFLLHGDTAWSLLVQLTKDETEEYLENRRQKGFTAILVQLISKFATNPPKNKYGNAPFTTSGDFSTPNEAYYAHADWVVQKAGEKGILLVLNPCFTGWSSNGTSSKDGFLNEIIANGPTKCRDYGRYVGNRYKNFANIIWQAVGDMMVPRGGPAERNWLEILQGIKEFAPSHHWTAHYDRFTTALDQPAFAPHMTLDNAYTGNRTYARTLIAYNRTNPKPTFVNEAYYEDTGLPTDNGTPALTRAQAYWALLGGATGQTFGSQYVWSFGAPPHETKDWRTGMDRQPSRAMVHVKALFEGRAWHNLVPDQNHTVVTSGYGTFGVDDLTIGGDYVTAARTGDGTLVMAYVPSTETDTRSITVNMARLSGKATARWFNPTTGTYTAINGAPLANSGSREFTTPGDNGTGTNDWVLVLETMRAGDSSSEVSSKRRVIVMTDIGPEGPADEDDVQSLIRFMLYTNEVDVEALIATRIGDATVRKDYLQKVVNAYGQVHSNLLLHKTGYPTPRYLLRVIKGGHPIARVEDLGPTGDSEGSNAIIAAVDQADARPVYVFIWGGSYDLAQALWRVRNDRGTSAAEQFAAKIRVYCDGDQYSPTGPWIRRNFPNLFWVHDGATAGDKWTIQERNLKQPLRGFYLGGDRSLVSVAWINANLRGRGP
;
A
#
# COMPACT_ATOMS: atom_id res chain seq x y z
N MET A 1 75.50 -26.20 14.49
CA MET A 1 76.47 -25.82 13.44
C MET A 1 75.78 -25.93 12.08
N THR A 2 75.99 -24.99 11.18
CA THR A 2 75.76 -25.07 9.70
C THR A 2 77.04 -25.62 9.03
N PRO A 3 77.11 -26.07 7.73
CA PRO A 3 76.46 -25.61 6.46
C PRO A 3 75.60 -26.71 5.73
N ARG A 4 74.84 -26.53 4.62
CA ARG A 4 75.09 -26.05 3.21
C ARG A 4 76.08 -26.93 2.41
N TYR A 5 76.02 -27.22 1.09
CA TYR A 5 75.14 -26.96 -0.10
C TYR A 5 75.20 -28.24 -1.01
N ILE A 6 74.82 -28.39 -2.31
CA ILE A 6 74.44 -27.51 -3.45
C ILE A 6 73.36 -28.16 -4.38
N CYS A 7 73.47 -28.15 -5.72
CA CYS A 7 72.39 -28.44 -6.71
C CYS A 7 72.83 -29.27 -7.94
N LEU A 8 71.86 -29.83 -8.68
CA LEU A 8 71.86 -29.96 -10.15
C LEU A 8 70.42 -29.73 -10.71
N ARG A 9 70.24 -29.58 -12.04
CA ARG A 9 68.98 -29.09 -12.66
C ARG A 9 68.64 -29.80 -13.99
N LEU A 10 67.40 -29.56 -14.47
CA LEU A 10 66.84 -29.81 -15.83
C LEU A 10 66.45 -31.27 -16.13
N LEU A 11 65.36 -31.57 -16.86
CA LEU A 11 64.09 -30.85 -17.16
C LEU A 11 63.08 -31.93 -17.64
N ALA A 12 61.83 -31.99 -17.16
CA ALA A 12 60.62 -31.50 -17.85
C ALA A 12 59.33 -31.98 -17.14
N ALA A 13 58.16 -31.52 -17.63
CA ALA A 13 56.81 -32.01 -17.30
C ALA A 13 56.24 -31.72 -15.88
N VAL A 14 56.38 -30.49 -15.36
CA VAL A 14 55.45 -29.93 -14.36
C VAL A 14 55.01 -28.50 -14.73
N LEU A 15 53.82 -28.40 -15.32
CA LEU A 15 53.01 -27.21 -15.59
C LEU A 15 51.56 -27.71 -15.62
N ALA A 16 50.56 -27.18 -14.90
CA ALA A 16 50.49 -26.15 -13.86
C ALA A 16 49.45 -26.65 -12.79
N VAL A 17 49.03 -25.99 -11.71
CA VAL A 17 48.96 -24.56 -11.32
C VAL A 17 49.27 -24.42 -9.83
N SER A 18 49.90 -23.31 -9.43
CA SER A 18 50.07 -22.93 -8.01
C SER A 18 49.14 -21.78 -7.62
N SER A 19 48.17 -22.03 -6.73
CA SER A 19 47.41 -20.97 -6.02
C SER A 19 46.52 -21.53 -4.89
N ILE A 20 47.12 -21.80 -3.73
CA ILE A 20 46.39 -22.18 -2.51
C ILE A 20 46.10 -20.94 -1.66
N GLY A 21 44.89 -20.84 -1.09
CA GLY A 21 44.65 -19.98 0.08
C GLY A 21 44.03 -18.60 -0.16
N GLY A 22 43.02 -18.50 -1.02
CA GLY A 22 42.21 -17.27 -1.18
C GLY A 22 41.33 -16.94 0.04
N ARG A 23 41.91 -16.53 1.17
CA ARG A 23 41.17 -15.80 2.21
C ARG A 23 40.67 -14.49 1.58
N SER A 24 39.39 -14.17 1.72
CA SER A 24 38.93 -12.80 1.45
C SER A 24 39.52 -11.89 2.52
N ALA A 25 40.56 -11.14 2.15
CA ALA A 25 41.12 -10.13 3.03
C ALA A 25 40.07 -9.05 3.31
N LEU A 26 39.84 -8.79 4.60
CA LEU A 26 39.22 -7.56 5.07
C LEU A 26 40.06 -6.38 4.58
N GLY A 27 39.40 -5.30 4.15
CA GLY A 27 40.10 -4.09 3.73
C GLY A 27 40.91 -3.47 4.87
N ALA A 28 42.01 -2.81 4.52
CA ALA A 28 42.87 -2.15 5.47
C ALA A 28 42.16 -0.93 6.09
N THR A 29 42.40 -0.67 7.37
CA THR A 29 41.96 0.55 8.04
C THR A 29 43.13 1.51 8.20
N TYR A 30 43.04 2.67 7.56
CA TYR A 30 44.03 3.74 7.64
C TYR A 30 43.48 4.94 8.41
N TYR A 31 44.37 5.80 8.89
CA TYR A 31 44.04 6.96 9.71
C TYR A 31 44.69 8.24 9.18
N VAL A 32 43.94 9.34 9.26
CA VAL A 32 44.40 10.69 8.91
C VAL A 32 44.14 11.62 10.10
N ALA A 33 45.07 12.54 10.39
CA ALA A 33 44.94 13.55 11.44
C ALA A 33 45.65 14.85 11.00
N PRO A 34 45.20 16.06 11.40
CA PRO A 34 45.89 17.31 11.02
C PRO A 34 47.35 17.38 11.54
N THR A 35 47.65 16.64 12.61
CA THR A 35 48.99 16.49 13.21
C THR A 35 49.74 15.24 12.71
N GLY A 36 49.26 14.58 11.65
CA GLY A 36 49.88 13.39 11.06
C GLY A 36 51.09 13.72 10.18
N ASN A 37 51.58 12.74 9.44
CA ASN A 37 52.67 12.93 8.46
C ASN A 37 52.54 11.91 7.30
N ASP A 38 52.55 12.39 6.06
CA ASP A 38 52.28 11.56 4.87
C ASP A 38 53.38 10.54 4.51
N THR A 39 54.53 10.59 5.18
CA THR A 39 55.59 9.56 5.12
C THR A 39 55.35 8.38 6.06
N GLN A 40 54.36 8.47 6.95
CA GLN A 40 54.00 7.41 7.91
C GLN A 40 53.19 6.28 7.26
N PRO A 41 53.02 5.12 7.92
CA PRO A 41 52.20 4.03 7.40
C PRO A 41 50.67 4.27 7.41
N GLY A 42 50.18 5.41 7.93
CA GLY A 42 48.74 5.68 8.02
C GLY A 42 48.04 4.89 9.14
N THR A 43 48.77 4.57 10.20
CA THR A 43 48.29 3.80 11.36
C THR A 43 47.63 4.72 12.40
N GLU A 44 46.79 4.22 13.30
CA GLU A 44 46.09 5.07 14.29
C GLU A 44 47.00 5.96 15.14
N THR A 45 48.17 5.41 15.51
CA THR A 45 49.25 6.07 16.26
C THR A 45 50.26 6.79 15.37
N ARG A 46 50.25 6.52 14.06
CA ARG A 46 51.14 7.11 13.05
C ARG A 46 50.34 7.50 11.79
N PRO A 47 49.37 8.42 11.90
CA PRO A 47 48.43 8.74 10.83
C PRO A 47 49.08 9.57 9.73
N TRP A 48 48.45 9.58 8.55
CA TRP A 48 48.77 10.54 7.49
C TRP A 48 48.30 11.95 7.86
N ALA A 49 48.90 12.96 7.25
CA ALA A 49 48.52 14.36 7.43
C ALA A 49 47.34 14.74 6.51
N THR A 50 47.37 14.30 5.25
CA THR A 50 46.45 14.78 4.21
C THR A 50 45.42 13.75 3.77
N LEU A 51 44.21 14.23 3.44
CA LEU A 51 43.16 13.44 2.81
C LEU A 51 43.56 13.00 1.39
N ARG A 52 44.35 13.84 0.70
CA ARG A 52 44.99 13.52 -0.57
C ARG A 52 45.90 12.29 -0.50
N LYS A 53 46.75 12.16 0.53
CA LYS A 53 47.59 10.97 0.75
C LYS A 53 46.73 9.71 0.94
N ALA A 54 45.63 9.80 1.69
CA ALA A 54 44.74 8.67 1.89
C ALA A 54 44.04 8.24 0.59
N ALA A 55 43.41 9.17 -0.13
CA ALA A 55 42.71 8.89 -1.38
C ALA A 55 43.63 8.35 -2.50
N ALA A 56 44.91 8.72 -2.50
CA ALA A 56 45.93 8.18 -3.38
C ALA A 56 46.48 6.79 -2.97
N SER A 57 46.12 6.28 -1.79
CA SER A 57 46.70 5.04 -1.21
C SER A 57 45.71 3.86 -1.13
N VAL A 58 44.44 4.11 -0.81
CA VAL A 58 43.40 3.08 -0.55
C VAL A 58 43.01 2.20 -1.75
N GLN A 59 42.60 0.97 -1.46
CA GLN A 59 42.13 -0.05 -2.40
C GLN A 59 40.65 -0.44 -2.12
N PRO A 60 39.95 -1.15 -3.03
CA PRO A 60 38.58 -1.62 -2.80
C PRO A 60 38.41 -2.37 -1.47
N GLY A 61 37.51 -1.85 -0.62
CA GLY A 61 37.19 -2.40 0.71
C GLY A 61 37.89 -1.67 1.87
N ASP A 62 38.87 -0.82 1.60
CA ASP A 62 39.61 -0.10 2.64
C ASP A 62 38.75 0.98 3.32
N THR A 63 39.06 1.27 4.58
CA THR A 63 38.41 2.31 5.38
C THR A 63 39.43 3.35 5.86
N VAL A 64 39.13 4.63 5.65
CA VAL A 64 39.90 5.78 6.17
C VAL A 64 39.16 6.39 7.35
N ARG A 65 39.76 6.31 8.53
CA ARG A 65 39.31 6.93 9.78
C ARG A 65 39.95 8.32 9.91
N ILE A 66 39.17 9.36 9.68
CA ILE A 66 39.64 10.75 9.68
C ILE A 66 39.39 11.35 11.06
N LYS A 67 40.46 11.74 11.77
CA LYS A 67 40.37 12.33 13.12
C LYS A 67 39.89 13.78 13.03
N ALA A 68 39.18 14.24 14.07
CA ALA A 68 38.60 15.59 14.12
C ALA A 68 39.63 16.71 13.89
N GLY A 69 39.18 17.82 13.29
CA GLY A 69 39.99 18.99 12.96
C GLY A 69 39.79 19.51 11.54
N ASP A 70 40.57 20.53 11.19
CA ASP A 70 40.40 21.29 9.95
C ASP A 70 41.41 20.86 8.86
N TYR A 71 40.88 20.45 7.70
CA TYR A 71 41.61 19.99 6.53
C TYR A 71 41.50 21.00 5.39
N PHE A 72 42.59 21.75 5.17
CA PHE A 72 42.67 22.77 4.13
C PHE A 72 43.19 22.17 2.80
N GLU A 73 42.30 22.06 1.81
CA GLU A 73 42.61 21.52 0.48
C GLU A 73 42.37 22.60 -0.60
N PRO A 74 43.30 23.55 -0.82
CA PRO A 74 43.11 24.74 -1.69
C PRO A 74 42.98 24.47 -3.21
N SER A 75 42.95 23.20 -3.60
CA SER A 75 42.62 22.74 -4.96
C SER A 75 41.45 21.75 -4.98
N GLY A 76 40.74 21.60 -3.86
CA GLY A 76 39.75 20.56 -3.62
C GLY A 76 40.37 19.21 -3.25
N TRP A 77 39.65 18.44 -2.43
CA TRP A 77 40.02 17.05 -2.13
C TRP A 77 39.58 16.14 -3.27
N ASN A 78 40.53 15.70 -4.11
CA ASN A 78 40.27 14.78 -5.21
C ASN A 78 40.23 13.32 -4.70
N VAL A 79 39.15 12.60 -5.04
CA VAL A 79 38.94 11.18 -4.76
C VAL A 79 38.92 10.40 -6.09
N PRO A 80 40.07 9.79 -6.50
CA PRO A 80 40.27 9.25 -7.85
C PRO A 80 40.25 7.71 -7.89
N ARG A 81 39.68 7.04 -6.88
CA ARG A 81 39.62 5.58 -6.76
C ARG A 81 38.21 5.14 -6.36
N ALA A 82 37.89 3.90 -6.74
CA ALA A 82 36.58 3.28 -6.55
C ALA A 82 36.70 1.94 -5.82
N GLY A 83 35.62 1.53 -5.16
CA GLY A 83 35.43 0.18 -4.63
C GLY A 83 34.71 -0.75 -5.61
N THR A 84 34.24 -1.88 -5.11
CA THR A 84 33.23 -2.74 -5.76
C THR A 84 31.99 -2.87 -4.87
N THR A 85 30.90 -3.45 -5.38
CA THR A 85 29.67 -3.73 -4.63
C THR A 85 29.92 -4.49 -3.32
N GLU A 86 30.87 -5.43 -3.34
CA GLU A 86 31.26 -6.28 -2.22
C GLU A 86 32.38 -5.66 -1.37
N LYS A 87 33.08 -4.65 -1.92
CA LYS A 87 34.27 -4.01 -1.33
C LYS A 87 34.24 -2.49 -1.54
N PRO A 88 33.29 -1.77 -0.91
CA PRO A 88 33.22 -0.32 -1.02
C PRO A 88 34.39 0.36 -0.31
N ILE A 89 34.85 1.51 -0.81
CA ILE A 89 35.84 2.35 -0.11
C ILE A 89 35.09 3.29 0.85
N THR A 90 35.52 3.37 2.10
CA THR A 90 34.84 4.19 3.13
C THR A 90 35.75 5.29 3.67
N TYR A 91 35.29 6.54 3.65
CA TYR A 91 35.91 7.69 4.32
C TYR A 91 35.00 8.15 5.46
N GLN A 92 35.42 7.90 6.70
CA GLN A 92 34.58 8.05 7.90
C GLN A 92 35.26 8.90 8.98
N ALA A 93 34.52 9.83 9.59
CA ALA A 93 34.97 10.57 10.77
C ALA A 93 35.21 9.65 11.98
N HIS A 94 36.19 9.98 12.83
CA HIS A 94 36.62 9.12 13.92
C HIS A 94 37.07 9.92 15.16
N GLY A 95 36.53 9.53 16.32
CA GLY A 95 36.68 10.26 17.58
C GLY A 95 35.66 11.39 17.73
N ASP A 96 35.70 12.07 18.87
CA ASP A 96 34.76 13.15 19.19
C ASP A 96 35.20 14.49 18.56
N GLY A 97 34.39 15.02 17.63
CA GLY A 97 34.58 16.35 17.03
C GLY A 97 34.26 16.42 15.53
N GLU A 98 34.18 17.64 14.99
CA GLU A 98 33.96 17.84 13.55
C GLU A 98 35.24 17.56 12.73
N VAL A 99 35.12 16.77 11.66
CA VAL A 99 36.10 16.69 10.57
C VAL A 99 35.70 17.72 9.51
N ARG A 100 36.40 18.85 9.41
CA ARG A 100 36.07 19.93 8.46
C ARG A 100 36.97 19.89 7.24
N ILE A 101 36.38 19.89 6.05
CA ILE A 101 37.08 19.88 4.76
C ILE A 101 36.76 21.18 4.05
N THR A 102 37.77 22.03 3.81
CA THR A 102 37.57 23.35 3.17
C THR A 102 38.67 23.70 2.17
N PRO A 103 38.32 24.25 0.99
CA PRO A 103 39.28 24.84 0.05
C PRO A 103 39.48 26.34 0.28
N SER A 104 38.82 26.94 1.28
CA SER A 104 38.76 28.40 1.47
C SER A 104 39.86 28.96 2.36
N SER A 105 40.33 30.16 2.03
CA SER A 105 41.23 30.96 2.87
C SER A 105 40.53 32.23 3.38
N LEU A 106 40.86 32.66 4.59
CA LEU A 106 40.45 33.96 5.14
C LEU A 106 41.19 35.11 4.44
N VAL A 107 40.47 36.21 4.20
CA VAL A 107 41.07 37.50 3.82
C VAL A 107 41.47 38.24 5.11
N PRO A 108 42.71 38.77 5.23
CA PRO A 108 43.10 39.54 6.41
C PRO A 108 42.23 40.80 6.59
N ALA A 109 41.75 41.06 7.80
CA ALA A 109 40.87 42.19 8.09
C ALA A 109 41.47 43.56 7.68
N GLY A 110 42.79 43.72 7.78
CA GLY A 110 43.50 44.94 7.37
C GLY A 110 43.82 45.06 5.87
N ALA A 111 43.38 44.13 5.01
CA ALA A 111 43.69 44.15 3.57
C ALA A 111 42.69 44.96 2.72
N TRP A 112 41.62 45.48 3.32
CA TRP A 112 40.50 46.11 2.62
C TRP A 112 40.67 47.62 2.44
N THR A 113 40.63 48.06 1.18
CA THR A 113 40.62 49.47 0.77
C THR A 113 39.21 49.92 0.41
N HIS A 114 38.82 51.14 0.76
CA HIS A 114 37.54 51.73 0.33
C HIS A 114 37.62 52.23 -1.11
N VAL A 115 36.59 51.99 -1.92
CA VAL A 115 36.57 52.36 -3.35
C VAL A 115 35.57 53.49 -3.63
N LYS A 116 34.28 53.25 -3.38
CA LYS A 116 33.19 54.25 -3.48
C LYS A 116 31.91 53.73 -2.83
N GLY A 117 31.11 54.61 -2.23
CA GLY A 117 29.86 54.22 -1.56
C GLY A 117 30.10 53.15 -0.50
N SER A 118 29.50 51.97 -0.65
CA SER A 118 29.70 50.80 0.22
C SER A 118 30.58 49.71 -0.41
N ILE A 119 31.31 50.04 -1.49
CA ILE A 119 32.20 49.12 -2.21
C ILE A 119 33.62 49.21 -1.64
N TYR A 120 34.20 48.05 -1.32
CA TYR A 120 35.57 47.88 -0.87
C TYR A 120 36.32 46.91 -1.79
N SER A 121 37.65 47.00 -1.84
CA SER A 121 38.51 46.09 -2.60
C SER A 121 39.70 45.53 -1.80
N THR A 122 40.26 44.43 -2.28
CA THR A 122 41.49 43.79 -1.76
C THR A 122 42.15 42.96 -2.87
N GLU A 123 43.47 42.81 -2.83
CA GLU A 123 44.15 41.80 -3.66
C GLU A 123 44.00 40.41 -3.06
N VAL A 124 43.79 39.39 -3.91
CA VAL A 124 43.75 37.97 -3.50
C VAL A 124 44.63 37.10 -4.40
N LYS A 125 45.30 36.10 -3.79
CA LYS A 125 46.37 35.29 -4.43
C LYS A 125 45.96 34.53 -5.69
N ARG A 126 44.65 34.35 -5.93
CA ARG A 126 44.04 33.72 -7.11
C ARG A 126 42.66 34.34 -7.31
N ARG A 127 42.22 34.47 -8.56
CA ARG A 127 40.83 34.83 -8.89
C ARG A 127 39.85 33.87 -8.18
N PRO A 128 38.99 34.34 -7.26
CA PRO A 128 38.09 33.46 -6.54
C PRO A 128 36.89 33.08 -7.41
N ALA A 129 36.48 31.83 -7.29
CA ALA A 129 35.21 31.32 -7.80
C ALA A 129 34.03 31.75 -6.90
N TYR A 130 34.26 31.87 -5.59
CA TYR A 130 33.25 32.33 -4.63
C TYR A 130 33.85 33.07 -3.42
N VAL A 131 33.00 33.91 -2.81
CA VAL A 131 33.31 34.75 -1.65
C VAL A 131 32.20 34.60 -0.60
N PHE A 132 32.57 34.60 0.68
CA PHE A 132 31.66 34.41 1.81
C PHE A 132 31.89 35.48 2.89
N GLN A 133 30.81 35.98 3.48
CA GLN A 133 30.78 36.81 4.69
C GLN A 133 30.12 36.00 5.81
N ASN A 134 30.78 35.80 6.95
CA ASN A 134 30.17 35.20 8.16
C ASN A 134 29.39 33.89 7.90
N ALA A 135 30.00 32.98 7.12
CA ALA A 135 29.42 31.71 6.66
C ALA A 135 28.35 31.76 5.54
N TYR A 136 27.99 32.94 5.04
CA TYR A 136 27.04 33.13 3.93
C TYR A 136 27.74 33.48 2.61
N PRO A 137 27.43 32.80 1.49
CA PRO A 137 27.94 33.16 0.18
C PRO A 137 27.29 34.44 -0.38
N LEU A 138 28.12 35.31 -0.97
CA LEU A 138 27.75 36.55 -1.68
C LEU A 138 27.38 36.28 -3.15
N HIS A 139 26.68 37.19 -3.82
CA HIS A 139 26.32 37.05 -5.24
C HIS A 139 27.54 37.21 -6.18
N PRO A 140 27.79 36.25 -7.10
CA PRO A 140 28.94 36.26 -8.02
C PRO A 140 28.68 37.01 -9.33
N PRO A 141 29.75 37.33 -10.10
CA PRO A 141 29.63 37.97 -11.41
C PRO A 141 29.07 37.07 -12.51
N GLY A 142 28.61 37.70 -13.60
CA GLY A 142 28.07 37.05 -14.80
C GLY A 142 26.54 37.15 -14.96
N ASP A 143 26.03 36.57 -16.04
CA ASP A 143 24.67 36.81 -16.60
C ASP A 143 23.49 36.51 -15.65
N ARG A 144 23.69 35.63 -14.65
CA ARG A 144 22.67 35.30 -13.63
C ARG A 144 22.71 36.20 -12.37
N GLY A 145 23.69 37.10 -12.26
CA GLY A 145 23.72 38.23 -11.33
C GLY A 145 23.68 39.61 -12.01
N LYS A 146 23.97 39.66 -13.33
CA LYS A 146 24.19 40.87 -14.14
C LYS A 146 25.25 41.80 -13.55
N ILE A 147 26.35 41.23 -13.06
CA ILE A 147 27.54 41.97 -12.65
C ILE A 147 28.65 41.67 -13.67
N HIS A 148 29.03 42.68 -14.45
CA HIS A 148 30.07 42.60 -15.47
C HIS A 148 31.26 43.51 -15.12
N ALA A 149 31.01 44.64 -14.45
CA ALA A 149 32.02 45.54 -13.89
C ALA A 149 31.79 45.79 -12.39
N VAL A 150 32.70 46.53 -11.74
CA VAL A 150 32.56 47.00 -10.34
C VAL A 150 31.30 47.88 -10.18
N ASP A 151 30.94 48.62 -11.22
CA ASP A 151 29.80 49.55 -11.23
C ASP A 151 28.43 48.83 -11.35
N ASP A 152 28.44 47.51 -11.56
CA ASP A 152 27.23 46.68 -11.50
C ASP A 152 26.95 46.10 -10.11
N LEU A 153 27.86 46.29 -9.14
CA LEU A 153 27.70 45.77 -7.78
C LEU A 153 26.40 46.29 -7.13
N PHE A 154 25.90 45.51 -6.19
CA PHE A 154 24.70 45.79 -5.41
C PHE A 154 24.88 45.15 -4.02
N PRO A 155 24.07 45.49 -3.01
CA PRO A 155 24.18 44.90 -1.67
C PRO A 155 24.17 43.35 -1.74
N ASN A 156 25.04 42.70 -0.95
CA ASN A 156 25.26 41.24 -0.97
C ASN A 156 25.99 40.69 -2.22
N SER A 157 26.88 41.44 -2.88
CA SER A 157 27.57 40.95 -4.09
C SER A 157 29.07 41.23 -4.18
N PHE A 158 29.73 40.50 -5.08
CA PHE A 158 31.15 40.64 -5.38
C PHE A 158 31.45 40.63 -6.89
N SER A 159 32.58 41.21 -7.25
CA SER A 159 33.15 41.19 -8.60
C SER A 159 34.66 41.00 -8.52
N VAL A 160 35.29 40.56 -9.61
CA VAL A 160 36.74 40.34 -9.65
C VAL A 160 37.29 40.75 -11.01
N ASP A 161 38.23 41.69 -10.98
CA ASP A 161 39.10 42.03 -12.11
C ASP A 161 40.52 41.55 -11.79
N GLY A 162 41.13 40.79 -12.69
CA GLY A 162 42.42 40.11 -12.43
C GLY A 162 42.45 39.34 -11.10
N THR A 163 43.24 39.86 -10.15
CA THR A 163 43.35 39.42 -8.74
C THR A 163 42.68 40.35 -7.73
N THR A 164 42.17 41.51 -8.18
CA THR A 164 41.48 42.48 -7.34
C THR A 164 40.03 42.03 -7.10
N LEU A 165 39.73 41.64 -5.86
CA LEU A 165 38.39 41.35 -5.40
C LEU A 165 37.70 42.64 -4.96
N TYR A 166 36.48 42.87 -5.43
CA TYR A 166 35.58 43.96 -5.02
C TYR A 166 34.33 43.38 -4.34
N VAL A 167 33.86 43.97 -3.25
CA VAL A 167 32.67 43.52 -2.50
C VAL A 167 31.76 44.69 -2.08
N TRP A 168 30.46 44.43 -1.98
CA TRP A 168 29.46 45.30 -1.35
C TRP A 168 28.60 44.44 -0.40
N LEU A 169 28.73 44.66 0.92
CA LEU A 169 28.00 43.92 1.96
C LEU A 169 26.59 44.47 2.18
N GLU A 170 25.65 43.60 2.54
CA GLU A 170 24.22 43.96 2.61
C GLU A 170 23.84 44.82 3.82
N ASP A 171 24.52 44.58 4.94
CA ASP A 171 24.41 45.32 6.19
C ASP A 171 25.11 46.69 6.18
N GLY A 172 25.81 47.03 5.08
CA GLY A 172 26.63 48.24 4.98
C GLY A 172 27.89 48.23 5.85
N SER A 173 28.22 47.10 6.48
CA SER A 173 29.41 46.96 7.32
C SER A 173 30.71 47.01 6.50
N HIS A 174 31.83 47.28 7.18
CA HIS A 174 33.14 47.22 6.56
C HIS A 174 33.62 45.75 6.55
N PRO A 175 34.13 45.21 5.43
CA PRO A 175 34.57 43.80 5.34
C PRO A 175 35.70 43.37 6.29
N LYS A 176 36.27 44.29 7.07
CA LYS A 176 37.22 43.98 8.16
C LYS A 176 36.51 43.42 9.40
N ASP A 177 35.25 43.79 9.60
CA ASP A 177 34.42 43.48 10.78
C ASP A 177 33.63 42.16 10.57
N SER A 178 33.98 41.39 9.53
CA SER A 178 33.35 40.12 9.16
C SER A 178 34.41 39.07 8.79
N ALA A 179 34.08 37.79 9.03
CA ALA A 179 34.89 36.64 8.62
C ALA A 179 34.79 36.42 7.11
N MET A 180 35.56 37.19 6.34
CA MET A 180 35.60 37.14 4.88
C MET A 180 36.46 35.97 4.39
N ARG A 181 35.85 35.02 3.64
CA ARG A 181 36.55 33.86 3.07
C ARG A 181 36.43 33.83 1.55
N VAL A 182 37.48 33.37 0.88
CA VAL A 182 37.55 33.22 -0.58
C VAL A 182 37.94 31.80 -0.97
N THR A 183 37.37 31.28 -2.06
CA THR A 183 37.72 29.97 -2.63
C THR A 183 37.89 30.04 -4.14
N SER A 184 38.80 29.23 -4.70
CA SER A 184 38.96 29.00 -6.13
C SER A 184 38.70 27.54 -6.55
N ALA A 185 38.11 26.71 -5.67
CA ALA A 185 37.93 25.28 -5.92
C ALA A 185 36.64 24.71 -5.28
N HIS A 186 36.24 23.52 -5.73
CA HIS A 186 35.26 22.69 -5.03
C HIS A 186 35.86 22.12 -3.73
N ALA A 187 35.05 21.75 -2.75
CA ALA A 187 35.60 21.19 -1.49
C ALA A 187 36.03 19.72 -1.67
N VAL A 188 35.21 18.91 -2.35
CA VAL A 188 35.53 17.53 -2.75
C VAL A 188 35.28 17.36 -4.25
N GLU A 189 36.21 16.73 -4.96
CA GLU A 189 36.08 16.34 -6.36
C GLU A 189 36.04 14.81 -6.48
N LEU A 190 35.04 14.29 -7.19
CA LEU A 190 34.91 12.87 -7.52
C LEU A 190 35.33 12.65 -8.97
N ARG A 191 36.18 11.64 -9.21
CA ARG A 191 36.66 11.29 -10.56
C ARG A 191 36.60 9.79 -10.74
N ASP A 192 35.62 9.33 -11.51
CA ASP A 192 35.30 7.92 -11.79
C ASP A 192 35.16 7.07 -10.52
N CYS A 193 34.69 7.72 -9.46
CA CYS A 193 34.52 7.17 -8.11
C CYS A 193 33.21 6.36 -8.04
N HIS A 194 33.31 5.06 -7.79
CA HIS A 194 32.15 4.19 -7.61
C HIS A 194 32.25 3.31 -6.37
N TYR A 195 31.10 2.90 -5.82
CA TYR A 195 30.98 2.16 -4.56
C TYR A 195 31.82 2.78 -3.42
N THR A 196 31.59 4.06 -3.16
CA THR A 196 32.34 4.84 -2.16
C THR A 196 31.38 5.47 -1.15
N ILE A 197 31.76 5.43 0.12
CA ILE A 197 30.97 5.92 1.25
C ILE A 197 31.70 7.10 1.92
N PHE A 198 31.04 8.24 2.02
CA PHE A 198 31.43 9.37 2.87
C PHE A 198 30.53 9.40 4.11
N ASP A 199 31.13 9.39 5.31
CA ASP A 199 30.42 9.16 6.56
C ASP A 199 30.86 10.14 7.68
N GLY A 200 29.95 11.01 8.13
CA GLY A 200 30.20 11.92 9.25
C GLY A 200 31.09 13.14 8.95
N LEU A 201 31.33 13.47 7.68
CA LEU A 201 32.26 14.53 7.27
C LEU A 201 31.56 15.90 7.22
N THR A 202 32.26 16.97 7.61
CA THR A 202 31.81 18.36 7.38
C THR A 202 32.54 18.93 6.17
N VAL A 203 31.79 19.47 5.20
CA VAL A 203 32.29 19.96 3.92
C VAL A 203 31.83 21.40 3.73
N GLU A 204 32.77 22.35 3.70
CA GLU A 204 32.42 23.78 3.82
C GLU A 204 33.30 24.76 3.02
N TYR A 205 32.67 25.87 2.60
CA TYR A 205 33.28 26.97 1.81
C TYR A 205 33.86 26.57 0.45
N GLY A 206 33.36 25.47 -0.13
CA GLY A 206 33.65 25.10 -1.53
C GLY A 206 32.83 25.90 -2.54
N TYR A 207 33.31 25.97 -3.78
CA TYR A 207 32.50 26.43 -4.90
C TYR A 207 31.28 25.51 -5.08
N ASN A 208 31.51 24.19 -5.16
CA ASN A 208 30.50 23.18 -4.79
C ASN A 208 31.01 22.43 -3.55
N GLY A 209 30.12 21.74 -2.83
CA GLY A 209 30.49 20.82 -1.76
C GLY A 209 31.18 19.58 -2.34
N PHE A 210 30.38 18.67 -2.89
CA PHE A 210 30.87 17.57 -3.73
C PHE A 210 30.64 17.89 -5.21
N LYS A 211 31.69 17.71 -6.03
CA LYS A 211 31.65 17.90 -7.48
C LYS A 211 32.10 16.63 -8.19
N ASP A 212 31.17 15.96 -8.86
CA ASP A 212 31.53 14.92 -9.82
C ASP A 212 32.05 15.53 -11.14
N GLN A 213 33.19 15.00 -11.60
CA GLN A 213 33.84 15.29 -12.88
C GLN A 213 34.26 14.02 -13.63
N GLY A 214 33.87 12.84 -13.15
CA GLY A 214 34.06 11.58 -13.85
C GLY A 214 33.06 11.40 -15.01
N LYS A 215 33.23 10.30 -15.75
CA LYS A 215 32.25 9.77 -16.69
C LYS A 215 31.64 8.44 -16.22
N ALA A 216 32.30 7.74 -15.30
CA ALA A 216 31.90 6.45 -14.75
C ALA A 216 31.62 6.48 -13.23
N THR A 217 31.31 7.65 -12.66
CA THR A 217 30.97 7.81 -11.25
C THR A 217 29.54 7.30 -10.99
N HIS A 218 29.35 6.36 -10.05
CA HIS A 218 28.03 5.80 -9.67
C HIS A 218 28.04 5.14 -8.28
N HIS A 219 26.87 4.86 -7.70
CA HIS A 219 26.73 4.14 -6.41
C HIS A 219 27.55 4.79 -5.27
N VAL A 220 27.47 6.12 -5.13
CA VAL A 220 28.15 6.85 -4.04
C VAL A 220 27.17 7.07 -2.88
N THR A 221 27.62 6.77 -1.65
CA THR A 221 26.84 7.02 -0.43
C THR A 221 27.38 8.23 0.31
N TYR A 222 26.50 9.16 0.64
CA TYR A 222 26.79 10.32 1.49
C TYR A 222 25.90 10.19 2.73
N ARG A 223 26.50 9.91 3.90
CA ARG A 223 25.72 9.72 5.12
C ARG A 223 26.25 10.46 6.34
N ASN A 224 25.34 10.94 7.20
CA ASN A 224 25.67 11.64 8.45
C ASN A 224 26.56 12.90 8.28
N CYS A 225 26.76 13.39 7.05
CA CYS A 225 27.66 14.51 6.74
C CYS A 225 26.97 15.86 6.96
N THR A 226 27.77 16.92 7.14
CA THR A 226 27.30 18.31 7.14
C THR A 226 27.88 19.05 5.93
N ILE A 227 27.06 19.32 4.92
CA ILE A 227 27.44 20.10 3.74
C ILE A 227 26.95 21.54 3.99
N ARG A 228 27.86 22.46 4.38
CA ARG A 228 27.46 23.80 4.80
C ARG A 228 28.26 24.94 4.17
N SER A 229 27.66 26.13 4.07
CA SER A 229 28.34 27.34 3.60
C SER A 229 28.96 27.15 2.21
N ILE A 230 28.17 26.72 1.23
CA ILE A 230 28.63 26.35 -0.11
C ILE A 230 28.19 27.40 -1.14
N GLY A 231 29.11 27.82 -2.01
CA GLY A 231 28.88 28.93 -2.95
C GLY A 231 27.80 28.64 -3.99
N SER A 232 27.89 27.49 -4.66
CA SER A 232 27.01 27.04 -5.73
C SER A 232 26.17 25.84 -5.28
N GLN A 233 26.52 24.61 -5.66
CA GLN A 233 25.71 23.43 -5.37
C GLN A 233 26.30 22.61 -4.21
N GLY A 234 25.46 22.05 -3.33
CA GLY A 234 25.93 21.14 -2.29
C GLY A 234 26.52 19.85 -2.87
N ILE A 235 25.79 19.19 -3.79
CA ILE A 235 26.26 18.04 -4.59
C ILE A 235 25.84 18.24 -6.05
N GLN A 236 26.78 18.19 -7.01
CA GLN A 236 26.47 18.33 -8.44
C GLN A 236 27.53 17.73 -9.39
N PRO A 237 27.14 16.98 -10.45
CA PRO A 237 25.91 16.20 -10.49
C PRO A 237 25.93 15.16 -9.36
N VAL A 238 24.79 14.61 -8.99
CA VAL A 238 24.78 13.37 -8.22
C VAL A 238 25.14 12.20 -9.14
N PRO A 239 26.05 11.30 -8.73
CA PRO A 239 26.33 10.07 -9.49
C PRO A 239 25.11 9.15 -9.55
N GLN A 240 24.98 8.33 -10.60
CA GLN A 240 23.84 7.42 -10.76
C GLN A 240 23.71 6.44 -9.57
N ASP A 241 22.48 6.07 -9.19
CA ASP A 241 22.19 5.07 -8.13
C ASP A 241 22.83 5.40 -6.77
N SER A 242 23.04 6.69 -6.49
CA SER A 242 23.62 7.15 -5.22
C SER A 242 22.58 7.20 -4.08
N VAL A 243 23.07 7.16 -2.84
CA VAL A 243 22.26 7.32 -1.63
C VAL A 243 22.74 8.53 -0.83
N ILE A 244 21.84 9.46 -0.55
CA ILE A 244 22.10 10.65 0.28
C ILE A 244 21.22 10.55 1.51
N GLU A 245 21.78 10.22 2.67
CA GLU A 245 20.99 9.99 3.89
C GLU A 245 21.49 10.61 5.19
N ARG A 246 20.58 11.06 6.06
CA ARG A 246 20.92 11.59 7.40
C ARG A 246 21.90 12.78 7.43
N ASN A 247 22.03 13.51 6.32
CA ASN A 247 22.94 14.65 6.21
C ASN A 247 22.26 15.97 6.62
N LEU A 248 23.05 16.96 7.03
CA LEU A 248 22.65 18.35 7.15
C LEU A 248 23.17 19.15 5.94
N PHE A 249 22.28 19.79 5.20
CA PHE A 249 22.60 20.76 4.15
C PHE A 249 22.26 22.16 4.67
N GLN A 250 23.24 23.07 4.79
CA GLN A 250 23.01 24.39 5.40
C GLN A 250 23.68 25.55 4.63
N LYS A 251 22.99 26.68 4.44
CA LYS A 251 23.58 27.93 3.85
C LYS A 251 24.23 27.69 2.49
N ILE A 252 23.45 27.15 1.54
CA ILE A 252 23.92 26.76 0.21
C ILE A 252 23.34 27.68 -0.86
N GLY A 253 24.21 28.24 -1.69
CA GLY A 253 23.84 29.13 -2.79
C GLY A 253 23.61 30.58 -2.37
N SER A 254 23.84 31.50 -3.31
CA SER A 254 23.38 32.90 -3.26
C SER A 254 22.02 33.12 -3.93
N ASN A 255 21.65 32.29 -4.92
CA ASN A 255 20.47 32.54 -5.76
C ASN A 255 19.76 31.24 -6.19
N LYS A 256 18.55 31.40 -6.75
CA LYS A 256 17.61 30.34 -7.15
C LYS A 256 18.16 29.20 -8.02
N TYR A 257 19.28 29.39 -8.72
CA TYR A 257 19.91 28.38 -9.58
C TYR A 257 20.95 27.52 -8.83
N LEU A 258 21.09 27.71 -7.51
CA LEU A 258 22.14 27.15 -6.68
C LEU A 258 21.52 26.30 -5.56
N HIS A 259 21.63 24.99 -5.70
CA HIS A 259 20.77 23.98 -5.07
C HIS A 259 21.51 23.17 -4.00
N GLY A 260 20.76 22.56 -3.07
CA GLY A 260 21.33 21.60 -2.12
C GLY A 260 21.90 20.36 -2.82
N ILE A 261 21.04 19.71 -3.62
CA ILE A 261 21.35 18.53 -4.42
C ILE A 261 20.90 18.78 -5.86
N TYR A 262 21.76 18.52 -6.85
CA TYR A 262 21.46 18.66 -8.27
C TYR A 262 21.79 17.36 -9.00
N ASN A 263 20.76 16.66 -9.49
CA ASN A 263 20.86 15.35 -10.13
C ASN A 263 20.24 15.35 -11.53
N SER A 264 20.78 14.51 -12.42
CA SER A 264 20.26 14.24 -13.77
C SER A 264 20.16 12.75 -14.09
N LYS A 265 20.46 11.87 -13.13
CA LYS A 265 20.57 10.41 -13.27
C LYS A 265 19.42 9.66 -12.58
N PRO A 266 19.07 8.44 -13.03
CA PRO A 266 18.07 7.61 -12.35
C PRO A 266 18.58 7.07 -11.00
N GLY A 267 17.65 6.43 -10.26
CA GLY A 267 17.98 5.60 -9.10
C GLY A 267 18.40 6.32 -7.81
N LEU A 268 18.43 7.65 -7.79
CA LEU A 268 18.82 8.42 -6.60
C LEU A 268 17.83 8.24 -5.44
N ILE A 269 18.35 7.89 -4.27
CA ILE A 269 17.62 7.87 -2.99
C ILE A 269 18.10 9.03 -2.10
N VAL A 270 17.19 9.90 -1.66
CA VAL A 270 17.46 10.99 -0.71
C VAL A 270 16.55 10.84 0.51
N ARG A 271 17.11 10.50 1.68
CA ARG A 271 16.29 10.21 2.87
C ARG A 271 16.80 10.70 4.24
N HIS A 272 15.90 11.07 5.13
CA HIS A 272 16.23 11.51 6.50
C HIS A 272 17.19 12.72 6.60
N ASN A 273 17.37 13.50 5.52
CA ASN A 273 18.24 14.67 5.53
C ASN A 273 17.52 15.91 6.07
N VAL A 274 18.28 16.88 6.57
CA VAL A 274 17.79 18.22 6.94
C VAL A 274 18.35 19.25 5.96
N PHE A 275 17.51 20.12 5.42
CA PHE A 275 17.89 21.22 4.53
C PHE A 275 17.49 22.55 5.17
N GLU A 276 18.45 23.46 5.32
CA GLU A 276 18.29 24.73 6.02
C GLU A 276 19.01 25.87 5.26
N GLU A 277 18.37 27.03 5.08
CA GLU A 277 18.99 28.21 4.44
C GLU A 277 19.58 27.95 3.03
N ILE A 278 18.93 27.09 2.24
CA ILE A 278 19.24 26.91 0.80
C ILE A 278 18.64 28.10 0.01
N ALA A 279 19.32 28.59 -1.03
CA ALA A 279 18.85 29.72 -1.86
C ALA A 279 18.09 29.32 -3.13
N GLY A 280 18.49 28.22 -3.78
CA GLY A 280 17.68 27.49 -4.76
C GLY A 280 17.01 26.27 -4.12
N ALA A 281 16.45 25.39 -4.94
CA ALA A 281 15.84 24.15 -4.45
C ALA A 281 16.77 23.30 -3.59
N ALA A 282 16.21 22.61 -2.60
CA ALA A 282 16.96 21.67 -1.76
C ALA A 282 17.30 20.39 -2.53
N ILE A 283 16.36 19.88 -3.33
CA ILE A 283 16.56 18.78 -4.29
C ILE A 283 16.14 19.25 -5.69
N HIS A 284 17.00 19.05 -6.69
CA HIS A 284 16.71 19.37 -8.09
C HIS A 284 17.06 18.17 -8.99
N GLN A 285 16.04 17.41 -9.40
CA GLN A 285 16.11 16.40 -10.47
C GLN A 285 15.81 17.10 -11.79
N PHE A 286 16.78 17.14 -12.72
CA PHE A 286 16.66 17.87 -13.99
C PHE A 286 17.73 17.50 -15.02
N HIS A 287 17.40 17.68 -16.31
CA HIS A 287 18.39 17.77 -17.39
C HIS A 287 17.89 18.71 -18.49
N GLU A 288 18.75 19.64 -18.89
CA GLU A 288 18.53 20.53 -20.03
C GLU A 288 18.95 19.75 -21.31
N GLY A 289 17.99 19.26 -22.10
CA GLY A 289 18.28 18.60 -23.40
C GLY A 289 18.50 17.07 -23.41
N SER A 290 18.08 16.32 -22.38
CA SER A 290 18.09 14.86 -22.37
C SER A 290 17.01 14.34 -21.40
N PRO A 291 16.52 13.09 -21.49
CA PRO A 291 15.72 12.51 -20.39
C PRO A 291 16.57 12.44 -19.11
N ALA A 292 16.21 13.24 -18.10
CA ALA A 292 16.73 13.06 -16.74
C ALA A 292 16.07 11.83 -16.11
N GLY A 293 16.89 10.96 -15.53
CA GLY A 293 16.44 9.61 -15.17
C GLY A 293 15.31 9.52 -14.15
N GLY A 294 14.46 8.51 -14.31
CA GLY A 294 13.28 8.24 -13.48
C GLY A 294 13.55 7.55 -12.13
N ASP A 295 12.48 6.99 -11.56
CA ASP A 295 12.44 6.00 -10.45
C ASP A 295 13.07 6.41 -9.09
N CYS A 296 13.61 7.63 -8.99
CA CYS A 296 14.20 8.23 -7.80
C CYS A 296 13.22 8.28 -6.60
N ALA A 297 13.76 8.26 -5.38
CA ALA A 297 12.97 8.27 -4.14
C ALA A 297 13.45 9.36 -3.16
N PHE A 298 12.55 10.28 -2.78
CA PHE A 298 12.84 11.40 -1.87
C PHE A 298 11.93 11.31 -0.64
N HIS A 299 12.43 10.82 0.50
CA HIS A 299 11.54 10.51 1.63
C HIS A 299 12.06 10.78 3.04
N ASP A 300 11.14 11.04 3.97
CA ASP A 300 11.45 11.33 5.39
C ASP A 300 12.42 12.52 5.62
N ASN A 301 12.61 13.42 4.64
CA ASN A 301 13.48 14.59 4.78
C ASN A 301 12.75 15.77 5.45
N VAL A 302 13.52 16.71 6.01
CA VAL A 302 13.02 17.96 6.59
C VAL A 302 13.60 19.16 5.83
N PHE A 303 12.75 20.02 5.31
CA PHE A 303 13.12 21.25 4.62
C PHE A 303 12.64 22.44 5.45
N ARG A 304 13.51 23.40 5.81
CA ARG A 304 13.12 24.54 6.64
C ARG A 304 13.94 25.80 6.38
N LYS A 305 13.41 26.96 6.82
CA LYS A 305 14.08 28.27 6.75
C LYS A 305 14.70 28.57 5.37
N PRO A 306 13.91 28.67 4.29
CA PRO A 306 14.43 29.00 2.96
C PRO A 306 15.19 30.33 2.97
N ARG A 307 16.36 30.42 2.33
CA ARG A 307 17.21 31.63 2.37
C ARG A 307 16.57 32.75 1.53
N PRO A 308 16.32 33.95 2.09
CA PRO A 308 15.94 35.11 1.30
C PRO A 308 17.01 35.46 0.26
N MET A 309 16.59 35.80 -0.96
CA MET A 309 17.49 36.22 -2.04
C MET A 309 17.50 37.73 -2.22
N THR A 310 18.67 38.34 -2.09
CA THR A 310 18.94 39.71 -2.52
C THR A 310 19.08 39.74 -4.04
N MET A 311 18.50 40.74 -4.72
CA MET A 311 18.46 40.80 -6.19
C MET A 311 18.68 42.23 -6.67
N ARG A 312 19.55 42.41 -7.69
CA ARG A 312 19.75 43.72 -8.34
C ARG A 312 18.41 44.28 -8.83
N PRO A 313 18.00 45.51 -8.44
CA PRO A 313 16.78 46.13 -8.91
C PRO A 313 16.63 46.10 -10.44
N GLY A 314 15.39 45.94 -10.93
CA GLY A 314 15.09 45.85 -12.37
C GLY A 314 15.39 44.50 -13.04
N THR A 315 16.00 43.53 -12.35
CA THR A 315 16.27 42.20 -12.92
C THR A 315 14.97 41.43 -13.18
N ARG A 316 14.77 40.90 -14.39
CA ARG A 316 13.63 40.02 -14.74
C ARG A 316 13.73 38.67 -14.03
N GLY A 317 13.34 38.62 -12.76
CA GLY A 317 13.30 37.38 -11.98
C GLY A 317 12.64 37.55 -10.62
N SER A 318 11.44 36.99 -10.46
CA SER A 318 10.85 36.77 -9.14
C SER A 318 11.73 35.79 -8.33
N PRO A 319 11.86 35.95 -6.99
CA PRO A 319 12.49 34.95 -6.14
C PRO A 319 11.75 33.61 -6.31
N TYR A 320 12.46 32.61 -6.80
CA TYR A 320 11.90 31.31 -7.18
C TYR A 320 12.50 30.27 -6.24
N TYR A 321 11.74 29.91 -5.21
CA TYR A 321 12.12 28.88 -4.25
C TYR A 321 11.04 27.80 -4.21
N VAL A 322 11.49 26.56 -4.39
CA VAL A 322 10.73 25.32 -4.36
C VAL A 322 11.65 24.28 -3.73
N GLU A 323 11.22 23.56 -2.70
CA GLU A 323 12.08 22.65 -1.94
C GLU A 323 12.51 21.43 -2.78
N ILE A 324 11.58 20.77 -3.49
CA ILE A 324 11.87 19.65 -4.42
C ILE A 324 11.43 20.02 -5.84
N ILE A 325 12.38 20.04 -6.77
CA ILE A 325 12.12 20.12 -8.22
C ILE A 325 12.31 18.72 -8.82
N ALA A 326 11.27 18.21 -9.48
CA ALA A 326 11.17 16.85 -9.99
C ALA A 326 10.84 16.86 -11.50
N TRP A 327 11.85 17.04 -12.34
CA TRP A 327 11.70 17.30 -13.79
C TRP A 327 12.46 16.26 -14.62
N GLY A 328 11.82 15.65 -15.63
CA GLY A 328 12.43 14.63 -16.49
C GLY A 328 11.51 13.45 -16.82
N GLU A 329 12.08 12.25 -16.76
CA GLU A 329 11.35 10.99 -16.67
C GLU A 329 10.59 10.90 -15.34
N GLY A 330 9.61 9.98 -15.28
CA GLY A 330 8.62 9.91 -14.22
C GLY A 330 8.93 8.95 -13.06
N ASN A 331 7.83 8.46 -12.47
CA ASN A 331 7.78 7.39 -11.48
C ASN A 331 8.46 7.69 -10.13
N HIS A 332 8.82 8.95 -9.84
CA HIS A 332 9.47 9.28 -8.58
C HIS A 332 8.53 9.03 -7.38
N ARG A 333 9.09 8.61 -6.25
CA ARG A 333 8.36 8.38 -4.99
C ARG A 333 8.77 9.44 -3.96
N ILE A 334 7.86 10.33 -3.61
CA ILE A 334 8.13 11.51 -2.76
C ILE A 334 7.21 11.44 -1.52
N TYR A 335 7.71 10.97 -0.38
CA TYR A 335 6.84 10.64 0.75
C TYR A 335 7.40 10.91 2.15
N ASN A 336 6.53 11.04 3.15
CA ASN A 336 6.85 11.34 4.56
C ASN A 336 7.64 12.64 4.84
N ASN A 337 7.96 13.45 3.82
CA ASN A 337 8.79 14.65 4.01
C ASN A 337 8.04 15.75 4.77
N VAL A 338 8.79 16.63 5.44
CA VAL A 338 8.28 17.79 6.18
C VAL A 338 8.84 19.07 5.57
N PHE A 339 7.97 20.02 5.22
CA PHE A 339 8.31 21.31 4.64
C PHE A 339 7.85 22.43 5.60
N GLU A 340 8.79 23.22 6.14
CA GLU A 340 8.56 24.22 7.19
C GLU A 340 8.95 25.63 6.71
N GLY A 341 7.98 26.43 6.27
CA GLY A 341 8.12 27.88 6.10
C GLY A 341 7.78 28.47 4.73
N GLN A 342 7.89 29.80 4.67
CA GLN A 342 7.22 30.70 3.70
C GLN A 342 7.93 30.79 2.32
N GLY A 343 8.28 29.64 1.73
CA GLY A 343 8.90 29.56 0.40
C GLY A 343 7.96 30.03 -0.72
N LYS A 344 8.35 31.04 -1.50
CA LYS A 344 7.47 31.79 -2.43
C LYS A 344 6.86 31.00 -3.60
N ARG A 345 7.30 29.78 -3.92
CA ARG A 345 6.72 28.95 -5.00
C ARG A 345 6.41 27.49 -4.63
N GLY A 346 6.63 27.10 -3.37
CA GLY A 346 6.02 25.93 -2.76
C GLY A 346 6.80 24.61 -2.81
N GLY A 347 6.37 23.65 -2.00
CA GLY A 347 7.17 22.47 -1.60
C GLY A 347 7.67 21.57 -2.72
N ILE A 348 6.83 21.20 -3.70
CA ILE A 348 7.21 20.28 -4.79
C ILE A 348 6.77 20.85 -6.14
N SER A 349 7.66 20.86 -7.14
CA SER A 349 7.34 21.20 -8.55
C SER A 349 7.55 20.00 -9.47
N LEU A 350 6.44 19.40 -9.92
CA LEU A 350 6.40 18.20 -10.75
C LEU A 350 6.36 18.56 -12.25
N ASN A 351 7.41 18.21 -12.99
CA ASN A 351 7.49 18.30 -14.45
C ASN A 351 7.86 16.94 -15.08
N SER A 352 7.37 15.86 -14.47
CA SER A 352 7.48 14.48 -14.96
C SER A 352 6.19 13.70 -14.70
N PHE A 353 6.11 12.48 -15.24
CA PHE A 353 4.89 11.67 -15.27
C PHE A 353 4.79 10.71 -14.08
N ASN A 354 3.59 10.18 -13.81
CA ASN A 354 3.39 8.99 -12.96
C ASN A 354 3.99 9.04 -11.53
N ASN A 355 4.31 10.23 -11.00
CA ASN A 355 4.95 10.34 -9.69
C ASN A 355 3.97 10.00 -8.56
N GLN A 356 4.47 9.42 -7.49
CA GLN A 356 3.71 9.08 -6.28
C GLN A 356 4.13 10.03 -5.16
N VAL A 357 3.21 10.88 -4.68
CA VAL A 357 3.49 11.93 -3.70
C VAL A 357 2.53 11.79 -2.53
N HIS A 358 2.99 11.24 -1.40
CA HIS A 358 2.08 10.87 -0.31
C HIS A 358 2.65 11.00 1.09
N HIS A 359 1.79 11.19 2.10
CA HIS A 359 2.19 11.26 3.52
C HIS A 359 3.13 12.44 3.86
N ASN A 360 3.30 13.41 2.96
CA ASN A 360 4.09 14.62 3.19
C ASN A 360 3.31 15.65 4.03
N ARG A 361 4.05 16.52 4.73
CA ARG A 361 3.51 17.59 5.58
C ARG A 361 4.07 18.94 5.16
N PHE A 362 3.23 19.83 4.65
CA PHE A 362 3.56 21.20 4.27
C PHE A 362 3.01 22.16 5.33
N VAL A 363 3.87 22.96 5.95
CA VAL A 363 3.51 23.86 7.05
C VAL A 363 4.08 25.26 6.76
N GLY A 364 3.20 26.22 6.48
CA GLY A 364 3.58 27.60 6.17
C GLY A 364 4.09 27.85 4.74
N SER A 365 4.05 26.86 3.85
CA SER A 365 4.53 26.98 2.46
C SER A 365 3.57 27.79 1.58
N ALA A 366 4.06 28.66 0.68
CA ALA A 366 3.17 29.51 -0.14
C ALA A 366 2.27 28.72 -1.12
N TYR A 367 2.74 27.55 -1.55
CA TYR A 367 1.99 26.49 -2.21
C TYR A 367 2.53 25.15 -1.69
N GLY A 368 1.76 24.07 -1.75
CA GLY A 368 2.22 22.72 -1.42
C GLY A 368 2.87 22.04 -2.62
N ILE A 369 2.08 21.81 -3.68
CA ILE A 369 2.52 21.12 -4.90
C ILE A 369 2.14 21.92 -6.15
N GLN A 370 3.06 22.01 -7.11
CA GLN A 370 2.88 22.59 -8.43
C GLN A 370 3.00 21.53 -9.51
N PHE A 371 2.09 21.55 -10.49
CA PHE A 371 2.16 20.75 -11.71
C PHE A 371 2.58 21.59 -12.92
N HIS A 372 3.30 20.99 -13.86
CA HIS A 372 3.58 21.55 -15.19
C HIS A 372 2.69 20.93 -16.26
N ALA A 373 2.40 21.68 -17.32
CA ALA A 373 1.56 21.22 -18.41
C ALA A 373 2.21 20.07 -19.20
N GLY A 374 1.40 19.17 -19.72
CA GLY A 374 1.83 17.97 -20.46
C GLY A 374 2.29 16.79 -19.60
N LYS A 375 2.13 16.82 -18.26
CA LYS A 375 2.68 15.83 -17.32
C LYS A 375 1.58 15.12 -16.52
N THR A 376 1.14 13.96 -17.00
CA THR A 376 -0.02 13.20 -16.49
C THR A 376 0.33 12.10 -15.48
N GLY A 377 -0.70 11.56 -14.82
CA GLY A 377 -0.63 10.29 -14.08
C GLY A 377 -0.05 10.40 -12.68
N ASN A 378 0.28 11.60 -12.21
CA ASN A 378 0.79 11.80 -10.86
C ASN A 378 -0.32 11.55 -9.83
N ARG A 379 0.03 10.93 -8.71
CA ARG A 379 -0.88 10.62 -7.60
C ARG A 379 -0.42 11.37 -6.37
N VAL A 380 -1.20 12.35 -5.96
CA VAL A 380 -1.01 13.16 -4.74
C VAL A 380 -2.07 12.72 -3.74
N THR A 381 -1.72 11.82 -2.83
CA THR A 381 -2.67 11.28 -1.85
C THR A 381 -2.16 11.30 -0.42
N ASN A 382 -3.05 11.38 0.56
CA ASN A 382 -2.68 11.28 1.97
C ASN A 382 -1.65 12.34 2.44
N ASN A 383 -1.64 13.56 1.90
CA ASN A 383 -0.74 14.63 2.33
C ASN A 383 -1.47 15.64 3.25
N ILE A 384 -0.71 16.36 4.09
CA ILE A 384 -1.22 17.46 4.92
C ILE A 384 -0.67 18.80 4.42
N PHE A 385 -1.54 19.75 4.16
CA PHE A 385 -1.23 21.11 3.74
C PHE A 385 -1.78 22.11 4.76
N GLN A 386 -0.91 22.87 5.43
CA GLN A 386 -1.26 23.79 6.52
C GLN A 386 -0.71 25.21 6.31
N ASP A 387 -1.59 26.20 6.53
CA ASP A 387 -1.28 27.63 6.77
C ASP A 387 -0.44 28.32 5.69
N ALA A 388 -0.82 28.12 4.43
CA ALA A 388 -0.22 28.86 3.32
C ALA A 388 -0.63 30.35 3.33
N PRO A 389 0.30 31.29 3.10
CA PRO A 389 0.01 32.71 2.89
C PRO A 389 -0.77 33.02 1.59
N THR A 390 -1.07 32.02 0.77
CA THR A 390 -1.90 32.15 -0.43
C THR A 390 -3.16 31.30 -0.28
N SER A 391 -4.20 31.62 -1.06
CA SER A 391 -5.40 30.78 -1.11
C SER A 391 -5.19 29.40 -1.73
N PHE A 392 -4.02 29.07 -2.31
CA PHE A 392 -3.90 27.93 -3.23
C PHE A 392 -2.83 26.93 -2.76
N LEU A 393 -3.29 25.84 -2.15
CA LEU A 393 -2.43 24.79 -1.59
C LEU A 393 -1.86 23.84 -2.66
N ILE A 394 -2.49 23.78 -3.83
CA ILE A 394 -1.99 23.10 -5.03
C ILE A 394 -2.11 24.08 -6.21
N TRP A 395 -1.07 24.19 -7.04
CA TRP A 395 -1.04 25.04 -8.23
C TRP A 395 -1.07 24.19 -9.52
N PRO A 396 -2.21 24.11 -10.23
CA PRO A 396 -2.30 23.41 -11.50
C PRO A 396 -1.74 24.25 -12.66
N ALA A 397 -1.16 23.56 -13.64
CA ALA A 397 -1.07 24.06 -15.01
C ALA A 397 -2.11 23.30 -15.85
N LYS A 398 -3.13 24.04 -16.32
CA LYS A 398 -4.33 23.63 -17.07
C LYS A 398 -4.47 22.14 -17.47
N ALA A 399 -5.58 21.55 -17.05
CA ALA A 399 -6.35 20.50 -17.72
C ALA A 399 -5.58 19.21 -18.01
N LEU A 400 -5.20 18.49 -16.96
CA LEU A 400 -4.66 17.12 -17.06
C LEU A 400 -5.08 16.21 -15.89
N PRO A 401 -5.28 14.91 -16.15
CA PRO A 401 -5.57 13.93 -15.10
C PRO A 401 -4.38 13.73 -14.16
N GLN A 402 -4.57 14.18 -12.92
CA GLN A 402 -3.80 13.79 -11.74
C GLN A 402 -4.78 13.15 -10.74
N THR A 403 -4.34 12.19 -9.93
CA THR A 403 -5.16 11.72 -8.80
C THR A 403 -4.85 12.60 -7.59
N LEU A 404 -5.76 13.52 -7.26
CA LEU A 404 -5.79 14.18 -5.95
C LEU A 404 -6.81 13.43 -5.09
N ASP A 405 -6.43 12.90 -3.92
CA ASP A 405 -7.40 12.26 -3.03
C ASP A 405 -6.90 12.09 -1.59
N HIS A 406 -7.80 11.95 -0.62
CA HIS A 406 -7.46 11.73 0.80
C HIS A 406 -6.47 12.77 1.38
N ASN A 407 -6.36 13.99 0.83
CA ASN A 407 -5.47 15.02 1.36
C ASN A 407 -6.18 15.86 2.44
N VAL A 408 -5.45 16.34 3.45
CA VAL A 408 -5.97 17.29 4.45
C VAL A 408 -5.42 18.68 4.14
N TYR A 409 -6.33 19.62 3.93
CA TYR A 409 -6.04 21.03 3.67
C TYR A 409 -6.47 21.88 4.87
N PHE A 410 -5.66 22.84 5.26
CA PHE A 410 -6.00 23.82 6.28
C PHE A 410 -5.32 25.15 6.00
N ASN A 411 -6.03 26.24 6.29
CA ASN A 411 -5.51 27.59 6.12
C ASN A 411 -6.28 28.55 7.02
N THR A 412 -5.58 29.26 7.90
CA THR A 412 -6.15 30.29 8.78
C THR A 412 -6.47 31.63 8.11
N ALA A 413 -6.07 31.88 6.85
CA ALA A 413 -6.40 33.12 6.14
C ALA A 413 -7.87 33.17 5.70
N ALA A 414 -8.57 34.25 6.08
CA ALA A 414 -10.01 34.39 5.91
C ALA A 414 -10.40 35.44 4.82
N PRO A 415 -11.43 35.16 3.98
CA PRO A 415 -12.02 33.85 3.75
C PRO A 415 -11.08 32.95 2.93
N PRO A 416 -11.00 31.64 3.23
CA PRO A 416 -10.29 30.69 2.38
C PRO A 416 -10.94 30.62 1.00
N ARG A 417 -10.12 30.36 -0.01
CA ARG A 417 -10.52 30.08 -1.40
C ARG A 417 -9.67 28.91 -1.89
N TRP A 418 -9.95 28.40 -3.08
CA TRP A 418 -9.21 27.30 -3.72
C TRP A 418 -9.14 27.54 -5.24
N GLN A 419 -8.20 26.93 -5.96
CA GLN A 419 -8.12 27.05 -7.42
C GLN A 419 -8.03 25.69 -8.11
N HIS A 420 -8.86 25.48 -9.12
CA HIS A 420 -8.70 24.39 -10.08
C HIS A 420 -8.75 24.96 -11.51
N ASP A 421 -7.78 24.58 -12.37
CA ASP A 421 -7.67 25.03 -13.76
C ASP A 421 -7.82 26.54 -14.05
N GLY A 422 -7.44 27.37 -13.07
CA GLY A 422 -7.54 28.83 -13.12
C GLY A 422 -8.84 29.39 -12.52
N VAL A 423 -9.88 28.57 -12.36
CA VAL A 423 -11.15 28.92 -11.70
C VAL A 423 -10.93 29.03 -10.19
N THR A 424 -11.45 30.09 -9.56
CA THR A 424 -11.35 30.29 -8.11
C THR A 424 -12.66 29.95 -7.41
N HIS A 425 -12.61 28.99 -6.49
CA HIS A 425 -13.75 28.48 -5.73
C HIS A 425 -13.80 29.14 -4.35
N GLN A 426 -15.01 29.50 -3.88
CA GLN A 426 -15.22 30.15 -2.57
C GLN A 426 -15.60 29.14 -1.45
N THR A 427 -15.75 27.85 -1.79
CA THR A 427 -16.01 26.77 -0.83
C THR A 427 -15.18 25.55 -1.17
N PHE A 428 -14.79 24.76 -0.16
CA PHE A 428 -13.97 23.57 -0.38
C PHE A 428 -14.67 22.52 -1.24
N GLY A 429 -15.95 22.22 -0.98
CA GLY A 429 -16.71 21.24 -1.77
C GLY A 429 -16.82 21.60 -3.26
N ALA A 430 -16.90 22.90 -3.61
CA ALA A 430 -16.90 23.33 -5.01
C ALA A 430 -15.52 23.17 -5.68
N TYR A 431 -14.43 23.18 -4.91
CA TYR A 431 -13.09 22.82 -5.38
C TYR A 431 -12.92 21.31 -5.48
N GLN A 432 -13.36 20.54 -4.48
CA GLN A 432 -13.33 19.07 -4.52
C GLN A 432 -14.05 18.52 -5.76
N GLN A 433 -15.25 19.04 -6.05
CA GLN A 433 -16.03 18.66 -7.22
C GLN A 433 -15.31 19.00 -8.53
N ALA A 434 -14.67 20.18 -8.61
CA ALA A 434 -13.95 20.61 -9.81
C ALA A 434 -12.62 19.86 -10.01
N ALA A 435 -11.93 19.53 -8.92
CA ALA A 435 -10.62 18.87 -8.93
C ALA A 435 -10.69 17.33 -8.89
N GLY A 436 -11.87 16.75 -8.71
CA GLY A 436 -12.10 15.30 -8.68
C GLY A 436 -11.68 14.59 -7.38
N GLU A 437 -11.46 15.32 -6.28
CA GLU A 437 -10.97 14.73 -5.02
C GLU A 437 -12.09 14.41 -4.01
N ALA A 438 -12.56 13.16 -4.02
CA ALA A 438 -13.74 12.73 -3.27
C ALA A 438 -13.53 12.63 -1.74
N HIS A 439 -12.34 12.27 -1.27
CA HIS A 439 -12.10 11.95 0.15
C HIS A 439 -11.17 12.94 0.88
N SER A 440 -10.63 13.93 0.16
CA SER A 440 -9.88 15.05 0.75
C SER A 440 -10.76 15.89 1.70
N ARG A 441 -10.14 16.63 2.62
CA ARG A 441 -10.85 17.37 3.69
C ARG A 441 -10.26 18.76 3.92
N TYR A 442 -11.11 19.72 4.25
CA TYR A 442 -10.69 21.01 4.81
C TYR A 442 -10.98 21.04 6.31
N GLU A 443 -10.00 20.58 7.09
CA GLU A 443 -10.08 20.40 8.54
C GLU A 443 -8.72 20.75 9.17
N ASP A 444 -8.72 21.30 10.39
CA ASP A 444 -7.49 21.49 11.18
C ASP A 444 -6.77 20.13 11.37
N PRO A 445 -5.51 19.97 10.91
CA PRO A 445 -4.75 18.73 11.05
C PRO A 445 -4.24 18.50 12.48
N ARG A 446 -4.50 19.39 13.43
CA ARG A 446 -4.21 19.26 14.87
C ARG A 446 -2.79 18.75 15.12
N LEU A 447 -1.80 19.54 14.73
CA LEU A 447 -0.40 19.18 14.95
C LEU A 447 -0.03 19.34 16.44
N ALA A 448 0.74 18.39 16.94
CA ALA A 448 1.14 18.30 18.33
C ALA A 448 2.33 19.22 18.64
N GLY A 449 2.03 20.45 19.08
CA GLY A 449 2.97 21.37 19.70
C GLY A 449 3.84 22.17 18.71
N ALA A 450 4.11 23.43 19.05
CA ALA A 450 4.85 24.38 18.20
C ALA A 450 6.36 24.10 18.06
N ALA A 451 6.89 23.07 18.74
CA ALA A 451 8.32 22.76 18.80
C ALA A 451 8.70 21.39 18.18
N THR A 452 7.75 20.68 17.56
CA THR A 452 7.80 19.21 17.43
C THR A 452 7.60 18.67 16.01
N LEU A 453 8.40 19.15 15.04
CA LEU A 453 8.54 18.60 13.67
C LEU A 453 7.21 18.29 12.97
N GLY A 454 6.22 19.18 13.16
CA GLY A 454 4.85 19.02 12.65
C GLY A 454 4.20 17.67 12.96
N ARG A 455 4.50 17.02 14.10
CA ARG A 455 3.94 15.69 14.44
C ARG A 455 2.42 15.75 14.52
N ILE A 456 1.75 14.75 13.96
CA ILE A 456 0.29 14.63 13.97
C ILE A 456 -0.19 14.23 15.37
N ALA A 457 -1.14 14.95 15.99
CA ALA A 457 -1.67 14.56 17.30
C ALA A 457 -2.56 13.31 17.24
N ALA A 458 -2.72 12.62 18.38
CA ALA A 458 -3.54 11.40 18.47
C ALA A 458 -5.00 11.60 18.04
N THR A 459 -5.54 12.82 18.26
CA THR A 459 -6.91 13.27 17.95
C THR A 459 -7.05 13.96 16.59
N SER A 460 -6.01 13.92 15.75
CA SER A 460 -6.01 14.56 14.43
C SER A 460 -6.87 13.80 13.43
N PRO A 461 -7.70 14.49 12.61
CA PRO A 461 -8.39 13.86 11.48
C PRO A 461 -7.39 13.33 10.44
N ALA A 462 -6.21 13.95 10.33
CA ALA A 462 -5.19 13.55 9.39
C ALA A 462 -4.60 12.16 9.69
N ARG A 463 -4.79 11.57 10.88
CA ARG A 463 -4.40 10.16 11.10
C ARG A 463 -5.18 9.16 10.24
N ALA A 464 -6.40 9.51 9.82
CA ALA A 464 -7.17 8.71 8.86
C ALA A 464 -6.77 8.96 7.40
N ALA A 465 -6.00 10.03 7.14
CA ALA A 465 -5.55 10.50 5.84
C ALA A 465 -4.01 10.42 5.69
N VAL A 466 -3.34 9.63 6.52
CA VAL A 466 -1.88 9.36 6.51
C VAL A 466 -1.64 7.89 6.89
N SER A 467 -2.60 6.99 6.63
CA SER A 467 -2.39 5.53 6.71
C SER A 467 -3.50 4.73 6.04
N ASP A 468 -3.28 4.33 4.78
CA ASP A 468 -4.00 3.20 4.16
C ASP A 468 -3.61 1.86 4.80
N SER A 469 -2.46 1.80 5.46
CA SER A 469 -1.98 0.59 6.14
C SER A 469 -2.83 0.28 7.38
N PRO A 470 -3.27 -0.98 7.55
CA PRO A 470 -3.93 -1.43 8.79
C PRO A 470 -2.94 -1.62 9.96
N PHE A 471 -1.65 -1.31 9.80
CA PHE A 471 -0.59 -1.70 10.73
C PHE A 471 0.00 -0.53 11.56
N PRO A 472 0.42 -0.79 12.82
CA PRO A 472 0.44 -2.09 13.49
C PRO A 472 -0.95 -2.49 14.02
N VAL A 473 -1.25 -3.79 13.98
CA VAL A 473 -2.38 -4.36 14.72
C VAL A 473 -2.11 -4.31 16.22
N ARG A 474 -3.19 -4.31 17.01
CA ARG A 474 -3.15 -4.31 18.48
C ARG A 474 -4.15 -5.33 19.04
N VAL A 475 -3.88 -5.85 20.23
CA VAL A 475 -4.89 -6.55 21.05
C VAL A 475 -6.03 -5.58 21.41
N SER A 476 -7.27 -6.04 21.30
CA SER A 476 -8.47 -5.28 21.66
C SER A 476 -8.56 -5.00 23.17
N ALA A 477 -9.32 -3.96 23.55
CA ALA A 477 -9.51 -3.59 24.95
C ALA A 477 -10.16 -4.69 25.83
N ASN A 478 -10.86 -5.66 25.21
CA ASN A 478 -11.43 -6.82 25.89
C ASN A 478 -10.57 -8.09 25.81
N GLY A 479 -9.37 -8.03 25.23
CA GLY A 479 -8.44 -9.16 25.13
C GLY A 479 -8.86 -10.30 24.20
N ARG A 480 -9.95 -10.15 23.43
CA ARG A 480 -10.53 -11.24 22.62
C ARG A 480 -10.18 -11.21 21.14
N HIS A 481 -9.87 -10.05 20.56
CA HIS A 481 -9.63 -9.91 19.12
C HIS A 481 -8.47 -8.95 18.81
N LEU A 482 -8.09 -8.87 17.54
CA LEU A 482 -7.17 -7.84 17.04
C LEU A 482 -7.96 -6.62 16.53
N VAL A 483 -7.35 -5.44 16.64
CA VAL A 483 -7.78 -4.20 15.97
C VAL A 483 -6.63 -3.63 15.13
N ASP A 484 -6.97 -2.91 14.06
CA ASP A 484 -6.01 -2.28 13.15
C ASP A 484 -5.43 -0.97 13.73
N ALA A 485 -4.56 -0.32 12.94
CA ALA A 485 -3.94 0.96 13.29
C ALA A 485 -4.95 2.08 13.64
N ARG A 486 -6.16 2.00 13.05
CA ARG A 486 -7.29 2.93 13.16
C ARG A 486 -8.29 2.53 14.26
N GLY A 487 -8.08 1.37 14.91
CA GLY A 487 -8.94 0.83 15.97
C GLY A 487 -10.12 -0.01 15.46
N GLN A 488 -10.16 -0.36 14.17
CA GLN A 488 -11.22 -1.20 13.60
C GLN A 488 -10.91 -2.70 13.79
N PRO A 489 -11.90 -3.58 14.03
CA PRO A 489 -11.67 -5.02 14.22
C PRO A 489 -10.93 -5.68 13.05
N PHE A 490 -9.74 -6.22 13.32
CA PHE A 490 -8.88 -6.88 12.34
C PHE A 490 -9.12 -8.40 12.39
N LEU A 491 -9.83 -8.92 11.40
CA LEU A 491 -10.00 -10.36 11.22
C LEU A 491 -8.73 -10.94 10.60
N LEU A 492 -7.97 -11.75 11.34
CA LEU A 492 -6.78 -12.44 10.84
C LEU A 492 -7.25 -13.58 9.91
N HIS A 493 -7.30 -13.29 8.61
CA HIS A 493 -7.65 -14.24 7.57
C HIS A 493 -6.36 -14.62 6.82
N GLY A 494 -5.73 -15.71 7.28
CA GLY A 494 -4.38 -16.09 6.90
C GLY A 494 -4.30 -17.10 5.76
N ASP A 495 -3.20 -17.06 5.02
CA ASP A 495 -2.71 -18.16 4.18
C ASP A 495 -1.37 -18.70 4.74
N THR A 496 -0.96 -19.90 4.31
CA THR A 496 0.25 -20.55 4.82
C THR A 496 1.28 -20.70 3.71
N ALA A 497 2.39 -19.98 3.83
CA ALA A 497 3.42 -19.80 2.80
C ALA A 497 4.82 -19.81 3.42
N TRP A 498 5.11 -20.86 4.20
CA TRP A 498 6.36 -21.01 4.96
C TRP A 498 7.63 -20.69 4.15
N SER A 499 7.70 -21.15 2.90
CA SER A 499 8.87 -20.98 2.02
C SER A 499 8.92 -19.67 1.23
N LEU A 500 8.02 -18.71 1.46
CA LEU A 500 7.89 -17.48 0.66
C LEU A 500 9.21 -16.71 0.51
N LEU A 501 9.98 -16.56 1.59
CA LEU A 501 11.26 -15.81 1.61
C LEU A 501 12.45 -16.57 0.99
N VAL A 502 12.29 -17.87 0.70
CA VAL A 502 13.37 -18.73 0.18
C VAL A 502 13.12 -19.26 -1.22
N GLN A 503 11.88 -19.58 -1.60
CA GLN A 503 11.61 -20.34 -2.82
C GLN A 503 11.15 -19.49 -4.01
N LEU A 504 10.62 -18.28 -3.77
CA LEU A 504 10.17 -17.38 -4.83
C LEU A 504 11.24 -16.34 -5.23
N THR A 505 11.13 -15.86 -6.46
CA THR A 505 11.73 -14.59 -6.89
C THR A 505 10.87 -13.40 -6.48
N LYS A 506 11.37 -12.18 -6.67
CA LYS A 506 10.61 -10.94 -6.43
C LYS A 506 9.30 -10.88 -7.23
N ASP A 507 9.32 -11.20 -8.51
CA ASP A 507 8.15 -11.07 -9.38
C ASP A 507 7.08 -12.12 -9.01
N GLU A 508 7.52 -13.35 -8.72
CA GLU A 508 6.66 -14.42 -8.16
C GLU A 508 6.09 -14.05 -6.78
N THR A 509 6.83 -13.29 -5.97
CA THR A 509 6.36 -12.80 -4.66
C THR A 509 5.28 -11.72 -4.82
N GLU A 510 5.46 -10.77 -5.74
CA GLU A 510 4.42 -9.78 -6.06
C GLU A 510 3.15 -10.47 -6.62
N GLU A 511 3.30 -11.45 -7.51
CA GLU A 511 2.22 -12.28 -8.04
C GLU A 511 1.44 -13.01 -6.93
N TYR A 512 2.14 -13.74 -6.05
CA TYR A 512 1.53 -14.46 -4.93
C TYR A 512 0.82 -13.50 -3.97
N LEU A 513 1.51 -12.45 -3.49
CA LEU A 513 0.95 -11.52 -2.52
C LEU A 513 -0.22 -10.71 -3.09
N GLU A 514 -0.22 -10.40 -4.39
CA GLU A 514 -1.34 -9.73 -5.06
C GLU A 514 -2.55 -10.65 -5.21
N ASN A 515 -2.34 -11.92 -5.56
CA ASN A 515 -3.40 -12.93 -5.59
C ASN A 515 -4.05 -13.12 -4.20
N ARG A 516 -3.23 -13.11 -3.13
CA ARG A 516 -3.71 -13.13 -1.74
C ARG A 516 -4.53 -11.89 -1.39
N ARG A 517 -4.02 -10.70 -1.72
CA ARG A 517 -4.71 -9.41 -1.49
C ARG A 517 -6.08 -9.37 -2.18
N GLN A 518 -6.17 -9.81 -3.43
CA GLN A 518 -7.42 -9.85 -4.20
C GLN A 518 -8.46 -10.84 -3.64
N LYS A 519 -8.01 -11.91 -2.98
CA LYS A 519 -8.88 -12.88 -2.29
C LYS A 519 -9.26 -12.47 -0.86
N GLY A 520 -8.76 -11.33 -0.38
CA GLY A 520 -9.05 -10.80 0.96
C GLY A 520 -8.24 -11.46 2.08
N PHE A 521 -7.15 -12.16 1.76
CA PHE A 521 -6.20 -12.58 2.80
C PHE A 521 -5.53 -11.34 3.43
N THR A 522 -5.44 -11.35 4.75
CA THR A 522 -4.92 -10.23 5.57
C THR A 522 -3.69 -10.63 6.37
N ALA A 523 -3.35 -11.93 6.42
CA ALA A 523 -2.15 -12.44 7.05
C ALA A 523 -1.51 -13.57 6.24
N ILE A 524 -0.24 -13.84 6.49
CA ILE A 524 0.51 -14.97 5.93
C ILE A 524 1.39 -15.56 7.05
N LEU A 525 1.41 -16.89 7.19
CA LEU A 525 2.41 -17.62 7.96
C LEU A 525 3.67 -17.82 7.13
N VAL A 526 4.85 -17.46 7.67
CA VAL A 526 6.10 -17.50 6.90
C VAL A 526 7.34 -17.70 7.77
N GLN A 527 8.35 -18.40 7.24
CA GLN A 527 9.65 -18.60 7.89
C GLN A 527 10.66 -17.58 7.38
N LEU A 528 11.36 -16.88 8.28
CA LEU A 528 12.44 -15.93 7.95
C LEU A 528 13.67 -16.67 7.40
N ILE A 529 14.00 -17.81 8.00
CA ILE A 529 14.98 -18.77 7.51
C ILE A 529 14.35 -20.16 7.49
N SER A 530 14.58 -20.91 6.41
CA SER A 530 13.96 -22.22 6.17
C SER A 530 14.95 -23.18 5.52
N LYS A 531 14.68 -24.49 5.67
CA LYS A 531 15.31 -25.57 4.90
C LYS A 531 14.38 -26.15 3.82
N PHE A 532 13.16 -25.63 3.67
CA PHE A 532 12.24 -25.98 2.58
C PHE A 532 12.45 -25.06 1.37
N ALA A 533 13.51 -25.33 0.62
CA ALA A 533 13.86 -24.65 -0.63
C ALA A 533 14.53 -25.63 -1.60
N THR A 534 14.61 -25.31 -2.90
CA THR A 534 15.32 -26.17 -3.88
C THR A 534 16.83 -26.30 -3.61
N ASN A 535 17.45 -25.33 -2.93
CA ASN A 535 18.89 -25.34 -2.61
C ASN A 535 19.15 -25.00 -1.12
N PRO A 536 18.62 -25.78 -0.16
CA PRO A 536 18.47 -25.31 1.21
C PRO A 536 19.82 -25.18 1.95
N PRO A 537 19.98 -24.22 2.88
CA PRO A 537 19.01 -23.21 3.31
C PRO A 537 19.06 -21.92 2.46
N LYS A 538 19.52 -21.97 1.20
CA LYS A 538 19.64 -20.78 0.35
C LYS A 538 18.29 -20.33 -0.20
N ASN A 539 18.14 -19.02 -0.38
CA ASN A 539 17.03 -18.47 -1.14
C ASN A 539 17.21 -18.69 -2.66
N LYS A 540 16.17 -18.37 -3.45
CA LYS A 540 16.08 -18.49 -4.92
C LYS A 540 17.24 -17.81 -5.66
N TYR A 541 17.90 -16.84 -5.03
CA TYR A 541 19.07 -16.11 -5.54
C TYR A 541 20.43 -16.72 -5.11
N GLY A 542 20.43 -17.91 -4.50
CA GLY A 542 21.64 -18.64 -4.10
C GLY A 542 22.29 -18.17 -2.79
N ASN A 543 21.70 -17.19 -2.09
CA ASN A 543 22.21 -16.66 -0.84
C ASN A 543 21.78 -17.54 0.34
N ALA A 544 22.72 -17.99 1.18
CA ALA A 544 22.41 -18.60 2.48
C ALA A 544 22.14 -17.51 3.53
N PRO A 545 21.35 -17.76 4.59
CA PRO A 545 21.08 -16.80 5.67
C PRO A 545 22.32 -16.43 6.51
N PHE A 546 23.37 -17.24 6.47
CA PHE A 546 24.63 -17.01 7.19
C PHE A 546 25.80 -17.18 6.22
N THR A 547 26.84 -16.35 6.36
CA THR A 547 28.05 -16.40 5.51
C THR A 547 28.99 -17.53 5.90
N THR A 548 28.97 -17.93 7.18
CA THR A 548 29.52 -19.21 7.65
C THR A 548 28.36 -20.17 7.93
N SER A 549 28.39 -21.37 7.33
CA SER A 549 27.27 -22.30 7.38
C SER A 549 26.90 -22.67 8.82
N GLY A 550 25.64 -22.42 9.20
CA GLY A 550 25.12 -22.69 10.53
C GLY A 550 25.60 -21.75 11.65
N ASP A 551 26.46 -20.76 11.38
CA ASP A 551 26.95 -19.84 12.42
C ASP A 551 26.07 -18.59 12.53
N PHE A 552 25.27 -18.54 13.59
CA PHE A 552 24.27 -17.49 13.83
C PHE A 552 24.90 -16.10 14.09
N SER A 553 26.21 -16.04 14.39
CA SER A 553 26.94 -14.77 14.49
C SER A 553 27.36 -14.17 13.13
N THR A 554 27.03 -14.82 12.01
CA THR A 554 27.49 -14.43 10.66
C THR A 554 26.36 -14.12 9.65
N PRO A 555 25.28 -13.39 10.01
CA PRO A 555 24.13 -13.16 9.13
C PRO A 555 24.54 -12.53 7.78
N ASN A 556 23.94 -13.03 6.70
CA ASN A 556 24.26 -12.59 5.33
C ASN A 556 23.34 -11.45 4.87
N GLU A 557 23.91 -10.27 4.66
CA GLU A 557 23.17 -9.08 4.23
C GLU A 557 22.41 -9.29 2.92
N ALA A 558 22.96 -10.01 1.94
CA ALA A 558 22.28 -10.28 0.67
C ALA A 558 21.05 -11.19 0.81
N TYR A 559 20.99 -12.01 1.86
CA TYR A 559 19.79 -12.79 2.21
C TYR A 559 18.74 -11.89 2.88
N TYR A 560 19.13 -11.16 3.93
CA TYR A 560 18.18 -10.36 4.70
C TYR A 560 17.68 -9.11 3.95
N ALA A 561 18.45 -8.55 3.01
CA ALA A 561 17.96 -7.51 2.11
C ALA A 561 16.85 -8.00 1.14
N HIS A 562 16.81 -9.30 0.81
CA HIS A 562 15.66 -9.89 0.12
C HIS A 562 14.48 -10.06 1.08
N ALA A 563 14.72 -10.57 2.30
CA ALA A 563 13.70 -10.72 3.32
C ALA A 563 12.99 -9.39 3.63
N ASP A 564 13.73 -8.31 3.87
CA ASP A 564 13.19 -6.95 4.09
C ASP A 564 12.24 -6.51 2.99
N TRP A 565 12.61 -6.77 1.74
CA TRP A 565 11.81 -6.43 0.57
C TRP A 565 10.50 -7.24 0.56
N VAL A 566 10.51 -8.53 0.94
CA VAL A 566 9.28 -9.34 1.06
C VAL A 566 8.40 -8.83 2.21
N VAL A 567 8.97 -8.52 3.38
CA VAL A 567 8.22 -7.94 4.51
C VAL A 567 7.59 -6.60 4.11
N GLN A 568 8.33 -5.74 3.39
CA GLN A 568 7.84 -4.49 2.85
C GLN A 568 6.67 -4.72 1.89
N LYS A 569 6.78 -5.67 0.94
CA LYS A 569 5.73 -5.95 -0.05
C LYS A 569 4.46 -6.55 0.53
N ALA A 570 4.56 -7.35 1.59
CA ALA A 570 3.38 -7.74 2.37
C ALA A 570 2.71 -6.50 3.00
N GLY A 571 3.50 -5.60 3.60
CA GLY A 571 3.00 -4.38 4.24
C GLY A 571 2.34 -3.40 3.27
N GLU A 572 2.94 -3.17 2.09
CA GLU A 572 2.39 -2.35 1.00
C GLU A 572 1.04 -2.86 0.50
N LYS A 573 0.79 -4.18 0.58
CA LYS A 573 -0.49 -4.81 0.20
C LYS A 573 -1.48 -4.96 1.36
N GLY A 574 -1.16 -4.47 2.56
CA GLY A 574 -2.02 -4.61 3.75
C GLY A 574 -2.01 -6.00 4.39
N ILE A 575 -0.95 -6.79 4.17
CA ILE A 575 -0.81 -8.17 4.67
C ILE A 575 0.17 -8.26 5.85
N LEU A 576 -0.28 -8.92 6.91
CA LEU A 576 0.42 -9.16 8.17
C LEU A 576 1.27 -10.44 8.09
N LEU A 577 2.55 -10.38 8.40
CA LEU A 577 3.38 -11.58 8.47
C LEU A 577 3.42 -12.13 9.89
N VAL A 578 2.95 -13.37 10.06
CA VAL A 578 3.26 -14.19 11.23
C VAL A 578 4.61 -14.85 10.94
N LEU A 579 5.67 -14.16 11.35
CA LEU A 579 7.04 -14.40 10.95
C LEU A 579 7.75 -15.25 12.01
N ASN A 580 8.09 -16.49 11.65
CA ASN A 580 8.96 -17.34 12.46
C ASN A 580 10.43 -16.99 12.15
N PRO A 581 11.23 -16.46 13.10
CA PRO A 581 12.59 -16.02 12.84
C PRO A 581 13.59 -17.17 12.64
N CYS A 582 13.29 -18.39 13.08
CA CYS A 582 14.23 -19.52 13.07
C CYS A 582 13.50 -20.87 13.19
N PHE A 583 12.93 -21.36 12.08
CA PHE A 583 12.07 -22.55 12.13
C PHE A 583 12.82 -23.75 12.71
N THR A 584 12.27 -24.33 13.79
CA THR A 584 12.97 -25.35 14.57
C THR A 584 12.96 -26.72 13.89
N GLY A 585 11.83 -27.06 13.24
CA GLY A 585 11.62 -28.31 12.54
C GLY A 585 11.16 -29.43 13.47
N TRP A 586 10.63 -30.50 12.90
CA TRP A 586 10.13 -31.64 13.67
C TRP A 586 11.28 -32.49 14.26
N SER A 587 11.03 -33.16 15.39
CA SER A 587 11.93 -34.16 15.98
C SER A 587 11.19 -35.08 16.94
N SER A 588 11.40 -36.40 16.84
CA SER A 588 10.76 -37.40 17.71
C SER A 588 11.25 -37.39 19.17
N ASN A 589 12.33 -36.66 19.48
CA ASN A 589 12.89 -36.57 20.83
C ASN A 589 13.35 -35.15 21.23
N GLY A 590 13.17 -34.16 20.35
CA GLY A 590 13.59 -32.78 20.59
C GLY A 590 15.11 -32.54 20.68
N THR A 591 15.96 -33.50 20.28
CA THR A 591 17.43 -33.33 20.32
C THR A 591 18.06 -33.03 18.95
N SER A 592 17.40 -33.39 17.85
CA SER A 592 17.89 -33.09 16.49
C SER A 592 16.79 -33.11 15.45
N SER A 593 16.80 -32.14 14.52
CA SER A 593 15.92 -32.07 13.35
C SER A 593 16.73 -32.08 12.05
N LYS A 594 16.13 -32.50 10.94
CA LYS A 594 16.72 -32.34 9.60
C LYS A 594 16.11 -31.14 8.86
N ASP A 595 14.84 -30.86 9.14
CA ASP A 595 13.95 -30.04 8.33
C ASP A 595 13.86 -28.59 8.86
N GLY A 596 14.40 -28.35 10.06
CA GLY A 596 14.60 -27.02 10.64
C GLY A 596 15.97 -26.88 11.33
N PHE A 597 16.15 -25.76 12.03
CA PHE A 597 17.44 -25.29 12.57
C PHE A 597 17.75 -25.75 14.00
N LEU A 598 17.05 -26.75 14.56
CA LEU A 598 17.28 -27.22 15.94
C LEU A 598 18.76 -27.52 16.25
N ASN A 599 19.46 -28.18 15.32
CA ASN A 599 20.86 -28.58 15.52
C ASN A 599 21.75 -27.34 15.63
N GLU A 600 21.53 -26.35 14.77
CA GLU A 600 22.22 -25.07 14.75
C GLU A 600 21.88 -24.23 15.99
N ILE A 601 20.61 -24.18 16.40
CA ILE A 601 20.17 -23.51 17.65
C ILE A 601 20.92 -24.09 18.86
N ILE A 602 21.03 -25.42 18.96
CA ILE A 602 21.78 -26.07 20.05
C ILE A 602 23.29 -25.75 19.95
N ALA A 603 23.89 -25.88 18.76
CA ALA A 603 25.33 -25.73 18.55
C ALA A 603 25.84 -24.28 18.72
N ASN A 604 25.02 -23.27 18.45
CA ASN A 604 25.40 -21.87 18.58
C ASN A 604 25.48 -21.39 20.04
N GLY A 605 24.74 -22.04 20.95
CA GLY A 605 24.68 -21.64 22.36
C GLY A 605 23.89 -20.34 22.60
N PRO A 606 23.67 -19.98 23.88
CA PRO A 606 22.79 -18.86 24.24
C PRO A 606 23.28 -17.52 23.68
N THR A 607 24.58 -17.23 23.73
CA THR A 607 25.15 -15.94 23.30
C THR A 607 24.88 -15.64 21.82
N LYS A 608 25.26 -16.55 20.92
CA LYS A 608 25.04 -16.36 19.48
C LYS A 608 23.56 -16.35 19.10
N CYS A 609 22.73 -17.13 19.81
CA CYS A 609 21.29 -17.06 19.66
C CYS A 609 20.71 -15.70 20.09
N ARG A 610 21.20 -15.11 21.19
CA ARG A 610 20.81 -13.75 21.60
C ARG A 610 21.24 -12.70 20.58
N ASP A 611 22.48 -12.77 20.11
CA ASP A 611 23.02 -11.79 19.15
C ASP A 611 22.39 -11.92 17.76
N TYR A 612 21.98 -13.13 17.36
CA TYR A 612 21.09 -13.32 16.20
C TYR A 612 19.71 -12.69 16.41
N GLY A 613 19.10 -12.93 17.59
CA GLY A 613 17.86 -12.27 17.97
C GLY A 613 17.97 -10.75 17.92
N ARG A 614 19.07 -10.17 18.40
CA ARG A 614 19.37 -8.74 18.32
C ARG A 614 19.50 -8.23 16.89
N TYR A 615 20.18 -8.96 16.01
CA TYR A 615 20.28 -8.63 14.60
C TYR A 615 18.88 -8.56 13.94
N VAL A 616 18.09 -9.63 14.12
CA VAL A 616 16.71 -9.73 13.60
C VAL A 616 15.83 -8.62 14.18
N GLY A 617 15.80 -8.44 15.51
CA GLY A 617 15.00 -7.39 16.15
C GLY A 617 15.40 -5.97 15.71
N ASN A 618 16.70 -5.66 15.69
CA ASN A 618 17.19 -4.34 15.29
C ASN A 618 16.86 -4.01 13.83
N ARG A 619 16.86 -5.02 12.96
CA ARG A 619 16.48 -4.91 11.55
C ARG A 619 14.97 -4.71 11.38
N TYR A 620 14.17 -5.55 12.03
CA TYR A 620 12.73 -5.63 11.75
C TYR A 620 11.83 -4.74 12.62
N LYS A 621 12.35 -4.09 13.68
CA LYS A 621 11.60 -3.21 14.59
C LYS A 621 10.71 -2.13 13.93
N ASN A 622 11.07 -1.66 12.74
CA ASN A 622 10.34 -0.61 12.01
C ASN A 622 9.19 -1.16 11.14
N PHE A 623 9.11 -2.47 10.91
CA PHE A 623 8.05 -3.10 10.13
C PHE A 623 6.83 -3.35 11.00
N ALA A 624 5.80 -2.51 10.84
CA ALA A 624 4.57 -2.57 11.63
C ALA A 624 3.71 -3.83 11.34
N ASN A 625 3.97 -4.54 10.24
CA ASN A 625 3.22 -5.68 9.75
C ASN A 625 3.80 -7.05 10.19
N ILE A 626 4.31 -7.14 11.43
CA ILE A 626 4.88 -8.39 11.98
C ILE A 626 4.18 -8.81 13.28
N ILE A 627 3.80 -10.09 13.34
CA ILE A 627 3.68 -10.89 14.57
C ILE A 627 4.87 -11.87 14.57
N TRP A 628 5.63 -11.92 15.66
CA TRP A 628 6.69 -12.92 15.82
C TRP A 628 6.12 -14.27 16.26
N GLN A 629 6.66 -15.36 15.71
CA GLN A 629 6.30 -16.72 16.08
C GLN A 629 7.49 -17.48 16.64
N ALA A 630 7.40 -17.95 17.88
CA ALA A 630 8.42 -18.77 18.51
C ALA A 630 8.39 -20.24 18.05
N VAL A 631 9.55 -20.90 18.12
CA VAL A 631 9.80 -22.33 17.87
C VAL A 631 9.52 -22.78 16.41
N GLY A 632 8.45 -23.51 16.13
CA GLY A 632 8.09 -24.06 14.82
C GLY A 632 8.08 -25.59 14.79
N ASP A 633 6.87 -26.17 14.78
CA ASP A 633 6.56 -27.62 14.60
C ASP A 633 7.21 -28.58 15.62
N MET A 634 7.48 -28.09 16.85
CA MET A 634 7.79 -28.95 17.99
C MET A 634 7.66 -28.24 19.36
N MET A 635 7.38 -29.00 20.42
CA MET A 635 7.75 -28.61 21.79
C MET A 635 9.25 -28.84 22.01
N VAL A 636 10.01 -27.80 22.34
CA VAL A 636 11.43 -27.96 22.69
C VAL A 636 11.58 -28.52 24.12
N PRO A 637 12.47 -29.51 24.39
CA PRO A 637 12.56 -30.15 25.70
C PRO A 637 12.80 -29.18 26.85
N ARG A 638 11.91 -29.24 27.87
CA ARG A 638 11.94 -28.38 29.05
C ARG A 638 13.25 -28.52 29.82
N GLY A 639 13.90 -27.40 30.13
CA GLY A 639 15.24 -27.37 30.76
C GLY A 639 16.38 -27.78 29.81
N GLY A 640 16.10 -28.08 28.54
CA GLY A 640 17.09 -28.44 27.53
C GLY A 640 17.89 -27.24 26.99
N PRO A 641 18.96 -27.50 26.22
CA PRO A 641 19.70 -26.44 25.52
C PRO A 641 18.83 -25.75 24.47
N ALA A 642 17.92 -26.47 23.80
CA ALA A 642 17.00 -25.93 22.82
C ALA A 642 16.09 -24.84 23.41
N GLU A 643 15.39 -25.14 24.53
CA GLU A 643 14.52 -24.17 25.22
C GLU A 643 15.29 -22.90 25.64
N ARG A 644 16.47 -23.05 26.27
CA ARG A 644 17.32 -21.91 26.66
C ARG A 644 17.74 -21.07 25.45
N ASN A 645 18.29 -21.70 24.41
CA ASN A 645 18.85 -20.98 23.27
C ASN A 645 17.75 -20.28 22.45
N TRP A 646 16.55 -20.87 22.34
CA TRP A 646 15.42 -20.21 21.69
C TRP A 646 14.91 -18.99 22.49
N LEU A 647 14.83 -19.09 23.82
CA LEU A 647 14.49 -17.94 24.65
C LEU A 647 15.45 -16.77 24.44
N GLU A 648 16.75 -17.03 24.23
CA GLU A 648 17.72 -15.99 23.89
C GLU A 648 17.45 -15.32 22.53
N ILE A 649 17.04 -16.06 21.48
CA ILE A 649 16.58 -15.47 20.21
C ILE A 649 15.39 -14.52 20.47
N LEU A 650 14.40 -14.98 21.22
CA LEU A 650 13.20 -14.20 21.57
C LEU A 650 13.56 -12.94 22.36
N GLN A 651 14.44 -13.04 23.36
CA GLN A 651 14.88 -11.90 24.17
C GLN A 651 15.68 -10.90 23.33
N GLY A 652 16.60 -11.36 22.48
CA GLY A 652 17.35 -10.51 21.56
C GLY A 652 16.45 -9.72 20.60
N ILE A 653 15.38 -10.34 20.09
CA ILE A 653 14.40 -9.63 19.25
C ILE A 653 13.65 -8.58 20.09
N LYS A 654 13.23 -8.93 21.31
CA LYS A 654 12.49 -8.02 22.20
C LYS A 654 13.29 -6.83 22.71
N GLU A 655 14.62 -6.91 22.79
CA GLU A 655 15.48 -5.75 23.09
C GLU A 655 15.30 -4.59 22.09
N PHE A 656 14.93 -4.90 20.84
CA PHE A 656 14.79 -3.91 19.76
C PHE A 656 13.36 -3.72 19.25
N ALA A 657 12.52 -4.76 19.33
CA ALA A 657 11.13 -4.75 18.87
C ALA A 657 10.12 -5.08 20.01
N PRO A 658 10.17 -4.39 21.17
CA PRO A 658 9.35 -4.73 22.35
C PRO A 658 7.85 -4.51 22.14
N SER A 659 7.46 -3.70 21.15
CA SER A 659 6.07 -3.41 20.78
C SER A 659 5.45 -4.42 19.81
N HIS A 660 6.24 -5.34 19.24
CA HIS A 660 5.73 -6.34 18.30
C HIS A 660 4.99 -7.45 19.06
N HIS A 661 3.93 -7.98 18.45
CA HIS A 661 3.17 -9.09 19.02
C HIS A 661 3.89 -10.43 18.87
N TRP A 662 3.60 -11.36 19.79
CA TRP A 662 4.24 -12.67 19.89
C TRP A 662 3.22 -13.79 20.05
N THR A 663 3.46 -14.88 19.32
CA THR A 663 2.79 -16.18 19.44
C THR A 663 3.82 -17.31 19.26
N ALA A 664 3.44 -18.59 19.27
CA ALA A 664 4.37 -19.72 19.18
C ALA A 664 3.77 -20.91 18.43
N HIS A 665 4.59 -21.70 17.74
CA HIS A 665 4.18 -22.90 17.01
C HIS A 665 4.91 -24.12 17.57
N TYR A 666 4.22 -24.98 18.32
CA TYR A 666 4.83 -26.16 18.94
C TYR A 666 4.41 -27.46 18.23
N ASP A 667 4.33 -28.58 18.95
CA ASP A 667 3.71 -29.81 18.45
C ASP A 667 2.26 -29.57 18.01
N ARG A 668 1.74 -30.43 17.14
CA ARG A 668 0.30 -30.49 16.86
C ARG A 668 -0.49 -30.85 18.12
N PHE A 669 -1.73 -30.35 18.21
CA PHE A 669 -2.63 -30.50 19.36
C PHE A 669 -2.21 -29.66 20.58
N THR A 670 -1.61 -28.49 20.33
CA THR A 670 -1.16 -27.54 21.34
C THR A 670 -1.60 -26.12 21.02
N THR A 671 -1.29 -25.19 21.92
CA THR A 671 -1.58 -23.76 21.85
C THR A 671 -0.35 -22.96 22.31
N ALA A 672 -0.25 -21.69 21.93
CA ALA A 672 0.95 -20.88 22.17
C ALA A 672 1.33 -20.71 23.66
N LEU A 673 0.38 -20.94 24.57
CA LEU A 673 0.58 -20.85 26.02
C LEU A 673 0.87 -22.19 26.73
N ASP A 674 0.91 -23.33 26.00
CA ASP A 674 1.10 -24.64 26.64
C ASP A 674 2.55 -24.89 27.13
N GLN A 675 3.56 -24.23 26.54
CA GLN A 675 4.95 -24.31 27.05
C GLN A 675 5.21 -23.20 28.10
N PRO A 676 5.39 -23.53 29.40
CA PRO A 676 5.43 -22.52 30.47
C PRO A 676 6.60 -21.52 30.39
N ALA A 677 7.71 -21.89 29.72
CA ALA A 677 8.86 -21.02 29.54
C ALA A 677 8.60 -19.88 28.54
N PHE A 678 7.75 -20.13 27.53
CA PHE A 678 7.44 -19.18 26.46
C PHE A 678 6.11 -18.43 26.70
N ALA A 679 5.14 -19.05 27.39
CA ALA A 679 3.82 -18.46 27.64
C ALA A 679 3.82 -17.02 28.24
N PRO A 680 4.72 -16.65 29.18
CA PRO A 680 4.82 -15.27 29.69
C PRO A 680 5.24 -14.24 28.64
N HIS A 681 5.77 -14.68 27.50
CA HIS A 681 6.25 -13.83 26.42
C HIS A 681 5.23 -13.67 25.28
N MET A 682 4.17 -14.46 25.26
CA MET A 682 3.16 -14.42 24.20
C MET A 682 2.12 -13.32 24.45
N THR A 683 1.82 -12.52 23.43
CA THR A 683 0.73 -11.53 23.46
C THR A 683 -0.53 -12.05 22.79
N LEU A 684 -0.39 -13.00 21.86
CA LEU A 684 -1.47 -13.68 21.14
C LEU A 684 -1.37 -15.18 21.40
N ASP A 685 -2.51 -15.81 21.67
CA ASP A 685 -2.59 -17.26 21.72
C ASP A 685 -2.82 -17.80 20.29
N ASN A 686 -2.72 -19.11 20.10
CA ASN A 686 -3.21 -19.77 18.90
C ASN A 686 -3.55 -21.23 19.18
N ALA A 687 -4.12 -21.91 18.19
CA ALA A 687 -4.28 -23.36 18.16
C ALA A 687 -3.48 -23.96 16.99
N TYR A 688 -2.64 -24.95 17.27
CA TYR A 688 -2.18 -25.93 16.27
C TYR A 688 -2.94 -27.25 16.51
N THR A 689 -3.67 -27.71 15.51
CA THR A 689 -4.55 -28.88 15.57
C THR A 689 -4.50 -29.64 14.24
N GLY A 690 -5.22 -30.76 14.14
CA GLY A 690 -5.48 -31.45 12.88
C GLY A 690 -6.78 -30.94 12.28
N ASN A 691 -7.89 -31.64 12.58
CA ASN A 691 -9.13 -31.54 11.84
C ASN A 691 -10.16 -30.61 12.49
N ARG A 692 -10.49 -30.86 13.75
CA ARG A 692 -11.61 -30.22 14.47
C ARG A 692 -11.17 -28.96 15.17
N THR A 693 -10.92 -27.91 14.39
CA THR A 693 -10.34 -26.65 14.88
C THR A 693 -11.05 -26.02 16.08
N TYR A 694 -12.36 -26.26 16.25
CA TYR A 694 -13.11 -25.79 17.41
C TYR A 694 -12.57 -26.30 18.74
N ALA A 695 -12.08 -27.55 18.83
CA ALA A 695 -11.70 -28.17 20.11
C ALA A 695 -10.50 -27.44 20.72
N ARG A 696 -9.41 -27.33 19.95
CA ARG A 696 -8.19 -26.62 20.37
C ARG A 696 -8.40 -25.10 20.48
N THR A 697 -9.27 -24.51 19.66
CA THR A 697 -9.65 -23.08 19.77
C THR A 697 -10.37 -22.79 21.09
N LEU A 698 -11.32 -23.64 21.49
CA LEU A 698 -12.08 -23.46 22.73
C LEU A 698 -11.20 -23.62 23.97
N ILE A 699 -10.19 -24.51 23.94
CA ILE A 699 -9.18 -24.61 25.00
C ILE A 699 -8.46 -23.26 25.22
N ALA A 700 -8.03 -22.59 24.15
CA ALA A 700 -7.44 -21.25 24.23
C ALA A 700 -8.46 -20.18 24.66
N TYR A 701 -9.68 -20.22 24.12
CA TYR A 701 -10.74 -19.25 24.42
C TYR A 701 -11.21 -19.28 25.89
N ASN A 702 -11.24 -20.48 26.51
CA ASN A 702 -11.74 -20.67 27.87
C ASN A 702 -10.68 -20.40 28.96
N ARG A 703 -9.47 -19.96 28.61
CA ARG A 703 -8.43 -19.60 29.58
C ARG A 703 -8.86 -18.44 30.48
N THR A 704 -8.50 -18.53 31.77
CA THR A 704 -8.81 -17.52 32.81
C THR A 704 -8.26 -16.13 32.50
N ASN A 705 -7.11 -16.07 31.80
CA ASN A 705 -6.55 -14.84 31.25
C ASN A 705 -6.44 -15.00 29.71
N PRO A 706 -7.54 -14.80 28.98
CA PRO A 706 -7.60 -15.07 27.55
C PRO A 706 -6.81 -14.01 26.78
N LYS A 707 -6.18 -14.43 25.69
CA LYS A 707 -5.59 -13.57 24.66
C LYS A 707 -6.39 -13.77 23.37
N PRO A 708 -6.27 -12.89 22.36
CA PRO A 708 -6.81 -13.18 21.04
C PRO A 708 -6.15 -14.46 20.53
N THR A 709 -6.96 -15.45 20.16
CA THR A 709 -6.51 -16.75 19.65
C THR A 709 -6.93 -16.91 18.20
N PHE A 710 -6.08 -17.52 17.37
CA PHE A 710 -6.38 -17.88 15.99
C PHE A 710 -5.99 -19.34 15.75
N VAL A 711 -6.59 -20.02 14.77
CA VAL A 711 -5.97 -21.25 14.27
C VAL A 711 -4.70 -20.87 13.55
N ASN A 712 -3.56 -21.35 14.05
CA ASN A 712 -2.26 -21.18 13.41
C ASN A 712 -2.03 -22.27 12.37
N GLU A 713 -2.39 -23.51 12.65
CA GLU A 713 -2.30 -24.57 11.65
C GLU A 713 -3.35 -25.66 11.90
N ALA A 714 -3.78 -26.26 10.80
CA ALA A 714 -4.75 -27.35 10.66
C ALA A 714 -4.39 -28.14 9.39
N TYR A 715 -5.10 -29.22 9.07
CA TYR A 715 -4.82 -29.99 7.83
C TYR A 715 -4.94 -29.10 6.58
N TYR A 716 -3.92 -29.17 5.71
CA TYR A 716 -3.88 -28.44 4.45
C TYR A 716 -4.78 -29.09 3.39
N GLU A 717 -5.04 -28.39 2.28
CA GLU A 717 -5.61 -29.08 1.12
C GLU A 717 -4.61 -30.09 0.51
N ASP A 718 -5.13 -31.24 0.07
CA ASP A 718 -4.44 -32.23 -0.78
C ASP A 718 -3.12 -32.79 -0.21
N THR A 719 -3.12 -33.10 1.10
CA THR A 719 -2.04 -33.68 1.91
C THR A 719 -1.58 -35.07 1.51
N GLY A 720 -2.45 -35.89 0.92
CA GLY A 720 -2.08 -37.18 0.31
C GLY A 720 -1.66 -38.28 1.29
N LEU A 721 -1.99 -38.17 2.58
CA LEU A 721 -1.76 -39.25 3.56
C LEU A 721 -2.91 -40.27 3.46
N PRO A 722 -2.69 -41.57 3.75
CA PRO A 722 -3.74 -42.61 3.64
C PRO A 722 -4.97 -42.43 4.57
N THR A 723 -4.92 -41.44 5.46
CA THR A 723 -5.97 -41.10 6.44
C THR A 723 -6.22 -39.58 6.49
N ASP A 724 -5.92 -38.85 5.41
CA ASP A 724 -6.21 -37.42 5.31
C ASP A 724 -6.49 -37.00 3.86
N ASN A 725 -7.69 -36.45 3.64
CA ASN A 725 -8.19 -36.09 2.31
C ASN A 725 -8.21 -34.57 2.05
N GLY A 726 -7.82 -33.73 3.03
CA GLY A 726 -7.65 -32.27 2.84
C GLY A 726 -8.76 -31.57 2.02
N THR A 727 -10.04 -31.92 2.24
CA THR A 727 -11.07 -31.74 1.21
C THR A 727 -11.58 -30.30 1.08
N PRO A 728 -12.22 -29.95 -0.06
CA PRO A 728 -13.12 -28.81 -0.20
C PRO A 728 -14.04 -28.54 0.99
N ALA A 729 -14.72 -29.55 1.54
CA ALA A 729 -15.59 -29.37 2.70
C ALA A 729 -14.82 -29.21 4.01
N LEU A 730 -13.76 -30.01 4.21
CA LEU A 730 -12.93 -29.96 5.42
C LEU A 730 -12.23 -28.61 5.60
N THR A 731 -11.62 -28.08 4.55
CA THR A 731 -10.94 -26.77 4.59
C THR A 731 -11.90 -25.63 4.88
N ARG A 732 -13.16 -25.70 4.41
CA ARG A 732 -14.23 -24.78 4.82
C ARG A 732 -14.60 -24.99 6.29
N ALA A 733 -14.80 -26.23 6.71
CA ALA A 733 -15.17 -26.58 8.07
C ALA A 733 -14.16 -26.06 9.09
N GLN A 734 -12.86 -26.32 8.87
CA GLN A 734 -11.76 -25.79 9.68
C GLN A 734 -11.84 -24.27 9.89
N ALA A 735 -12.17 -23.51 8.85
CA ALA A 735 -12.30 -22.05 8.92
C ALA A 735 -13.55 -21.59 9.71
N TYR A 736 -14.72 -22.20 9.47
CA TYR A 736 -15.95 -21.85 10.20
C TYR A 736 -15.92 -22.30 11.66
N TRP A 737 -15.43 -23.52 11.91
CA TRP A 737 -15.25 -24.08 13.25
C TRP A 737 -14.28 -23.26 14.11
N ALA A 738 -13.24 -22.66 13.51
CA ALA A 738 -12.36 -21.73 14.20
C ALA A 738 -13.10 -20.44 14.61
N LEU A 739 -13.73 -19.77 13.64
CA LEU A 739 -14.33 -18.44 13.84
C LEU A 739 -15.58 -18.50 14.73
N LEU A 740 -16.44 -19.51 14.58
CA LEU A 740 -17.58 -19.76 15.48
C LEU A 740 -17.17 -20.45 16.78
N GLY A 741 -15.98 -21.07 16.83
CA GLY A 741 -15.29 -21.50 18.05
C GLY A 741 -14.66 -20.35 18.85
N GLY A 742 -14.78 -19.10 18.39
CA GLY A 742 -14.37 -17.90 19.13
C GLY A 742 -12.99 -17.35 18.78
N ALA A 743 -12.38 -17.82 17.68
CA ALA A 743 -11.10 -17.29 17.21
C ALA A 743 -11.20 -15.87 16.62
N THR A 744 -10.16 -15.06 16.79
CA THR A 744 -9.97 -13.78 16.08
C THR A 744 -9.54 -13.94 14.62
N GLY A 745 -9.41 -15.19 14.15
CA GLY A 745 -8.87 -15.51 12.85
C GLY A 745 -8.58 -16.99 12.64
N GLN A 746 -8.17 -17.31 11.42
CA GLN A 746 -7.82 -18.66 10.98
C GLN A 746 -6.82 -18.59 9.83
N THR A 747 -6.03 -19.64 9.65
CA THR A 747 -5.10 -19.82 8.53
C THR A 747 -5.60 -20.93 7.61
N PHE A 748 -5.72 -20.62 6.33
CA PHE A 748 -5.78 -21.62 5.27
C PHE A 748 -4.37 -22.14 4.98
N GLY A 749 -4.25 -23.37 4.47
CA GLY A 749 -2.99 -23.96 4.03
C GLY A 749 -3.21 -24.98 2.91
N SER A 750 -2.20 -25.13 2.06
CA SER A 750 -2.30 -25.90 0.82
C SER A 750 -0.96 -26.55 0.49
N GLN A 751 -0.95 -27.85 0.17
CA GLN A 751 0.25 -28.57 -0.28
C GLN A 751 0.85 -28.03 -1.59
N TYR A 752 0.10 -27.21 -2.33
CA TYR A 752 0.63 -26.51 -3.49
C TYR A 752 1.35 -25.21 -3.12
N VAL A 753 0.91 -24.52 -2.06
CA VAL A 753 1.37 -23.15 -1.76
C VAL A 753 2.48 -23.11 -0.73
N TRP A 754 2.39 -23.88 0.37
CA TRP A 754 3.23 -23.62 1.56
C TRP A 754 4.74 -23.66 1.29
N SER A 755 5.15 -24.56 0.40
CA SER A 755 6.53 -24.83 0.00
C SER A 755 6.91 -24.21 -1.34
N PHE A 756 5.95 -23.66 -2.10
CA PHE A 756 6.11 -23.20 -3.49
C PHE A 756 6.86 -24.18 -4.42
N GLY A 757 6.57 -25.47 -4.30
CA GLY A 757 7.23 -26.53 -5.08
C GLY A 757 8.67 -26.83 -4.68
N ALA A 758 9.11 -26.39 -3.49
CA ALA A 758 10.31 -26.94 -2.87
C ALA A 758 10.11 -28.43 -2.49
N PRO A 759 11.18 -29.24 -2.40
CA PRO A 759 11.06 -30.66 -2.03
C PRO A 759 10.34 -30.87 -0.69
N PRO A 760 9.45 -31.87 -0.56
CA PRO A 760 9.10 -32.92 -1.52
C PRO A 760 7.87 -32.61 -2.43
N HIS A 761 7.63 -31.33 -2.76
CA HIS A 761 6.43 -30.89 -3.48
C HIS A 761 6.69 -30.44 -4.93
N GLU A 762 7.78 -30.90 -5.56
CA GLU A 762 8.23 -30.46 -6.89
C GLU A 762 7.18 -30.69 -8.01
N THR A 763 6.19 -31.56 -7.79
CA THR A 763 5.08 -31.85 -8.72
C THR A 763 3.82 -31.00 -8.49
N LYS A 764 3.78 -30.18 -7.43
CA LYS A 764 2.62 -29.35 -7.06
C LYS A 764 2.84 -27.90 -7.52
N ASP A 765 2.25 -27.51 -8.64
CA ASP A 765 2.28 -26.11 -9.09
C ASP A 765 1.49 -25.19 -8.15
N TRP A 766 2.21 -24.27 -7.50
CA TRP A 766 1.64 -23.31 -6.56
C TRP A 766 0.64 -22.35 -7.20
N ARG A 767 0.77 -22.02 -8.49
CA ARG A 767 -0.15 -21.13 -9.21
C ARG A 767 -1.52 -21.78 -9.38
N THR A 768 -1.54 -23.00 -9.90
CA THR A 768 -2.74 -23.86 -9.91
C THR A 768 -3.33 -23.99 -8.51
N GLY A 769 -2.48 -24.23 -7.50
CA GLY A 769 -2.84 -24.22 -6.08
C GLY A 769 -3.62 -23.00 -5.64
N MET A 770 -3.22 -21.81 -6.08
CA MET A 770 -3.88 -20.56 -5.71
C MET A 770 -5.35 -20.52 -6.11
N ASP A 771 -5.73 -21.14 -7.23
CA ASP A 771 -7.09 -21.09 -7.80
C ASP A 771 -7.88 -22.41 -7.62
N ARG A 772 -7.41 -23.31 -6.76
CA ARG A 772 -8.19 -24.47 -6.30
C ARG A 772 -9.43 -24.05 -5.50
N GLN A 773 -10.39 -24.96 -5.36
CA GLN A 773 -11.68 -24.68 -4.73
C GLN A 773 -11.55 -24.22 -3.26
N PRO A 774 -10.72 -24.86 -2.40
CA PRO A 774 -10.49 -24.39 -1.03
C PRO A 774 -10.02 -22.94 -0.93
N SER A 775 -8.99 -22.59 -1.71
CA SER A 775 -8.42 -21.23 -1.78
C SER A 775 -9.44 -20.19 -2.28
N ARG A 776 -10.33 -20.57 -3.21
CA ARG A 776 -11.47 -19.74 -3.63
C ARG A 776 -12.56 -19.63 -2.55
N ALA A 777 -12.86 -20.70 -1.83
CA ALA A 777 -13.89 -20.70 -0.78
C ALA A 777 -13.55 -19.77 0.40
N MET A 778 -12.26 -19.53 0.67
CA MET A 778 -11.82 -18.55 1.66
C MET A 778 -12.35 -17.13 1.40
N VAL A 779 -12.54 -16.74 0.13
CA VAL A 779 -13.18 -15.46 -0.26
C VAL A 779 -14.63 -15.36 0.26
N HIS A 780 -15.34 -16.49 0.35
CA HIS A 780 -16.69 -16.57 0.89
C HIS A 780 -16.71 -16.56 2.42
N VAL A 781 -15.76 -17.24 3.08
CA VAL A 781 -15.55 -17.14 4.54
C VAL A 781 -15.31 -15.68 4.93
N LYS A 782 -14.32 -15.02 4.30
CA LYS A 782 -13.94 -13.63 4.56
C LYS A 782 -15.14 -12.68 4.40
N ALA A 783 -15.85 -12.79 3.28
CA ALA A 783 -17.02 -11.97 2.98
C ALA A 783 -18.22 -12.19 3.92
N LEU A 784 -18.36 -13.39 4.52
CA LEU A 784 -19.43 -13.67 5.47
C LEU A 784 -19.23 -12.93 6.80
N PHE A 785 -17.99 -12.89 7.30
CA PHE A 785 -17.68 -12.30 8.60
C PHE A 785 -17.40 -10.79 8.53
N GLU A 786 -16.79 -10.27 7.47
CA GLU A 786 -16.45 -8.83 7.38
C GLU A 786 -17.65 -7.89 7.47
N GLY A 787 -18.80 -8.26 6.90
CA GLY A 787 -20.02 -7.45 6.97
C GLY A 787 -20.71 -7.43 8.33
N ARG A 788 -20.10 -8.02 9.38
CA ARG A 788 -20.74 -8.31 10.67
C ARG A 788 -19.87 -7.94 11.86
N ALA A 789 -20.50 -7.80 13.03
CA ALA A 789 -19.82 -7.65 14.31
C ALA A 789 -19.25 -8.99 14.82
N TRP A 790 -18.49 -9.71 13.98
CA TRP A 790 -17.91 -11.03 14.26
C TRP A 790 -17.10 -11.06 15.57
N HIS A 791 -16.42 -9.96 15.88
CA HIS A 791 -15.59 -9.73 17.06
C HIS A 791 -16.37 -9.71 18.39
N ASN A 792 -17.71 -9.70 18.33
CA ASN A 792 -18.62 -9.78 19.46
C ASN A 792 -19.33 -11.15 19.58
N LEU A 793 -19.04 -12.10 18.69
CA LEU A 793 -19.58 -13.47 18.75
C LEU A 793 -19.00 -14.23 19.96
N VAL A 794 -19.87 -14.89 20.70
CA VAL A 794 -19.54 -15.80 21.81
C VAL A 794 -19.99 -17.22 21.42
N PRO A 795 -19.11 -18.24 21.49
CA PRO A 795 -19.46 -19.63 21.15
C PRO A 795 -20.53 -20.21 22.07
N ASP A 796 -21.51 -20.91 21.50
CA ASP A 796 -22.60 -21.58 22.23
C ASP A 796 -22.17 -22.97 22.75
N GLN A 797 -21.22 -22.99 23.68
CA GLN A 797 -20.64 -24.22 24.23
C GLN A 797 -21.62 -25.05 25.08
N ASN A 798 -22.69 -24.41 25.56
CA ASN A 798 -23.66 -25.01 26.48
C ASN A 798 -25.01 -25.32 25.78
N HIS A 799 -25.04 -25.35 24.44
CA HIS A 799 -26.23 -25.65 23.63
C HIS A 799 -27.46 -24.82 23.99
N THR A 800 -27.23 -23.54 24.31
CA THR A 800 -28.25 -22.60 24.77
C THR A 800 -28.94 -21.84 23.63
N VAL A 801 -28.30 -21.81 22.45
CA VAL A 801 -28.75 -21.23 21.18
C VAL A 801 -29.13 -22.36 20.23
N VAL A 802 -28.24 -23.32 19.94
CA VAL A 802 -28.60 -24.53 19.19
C VAL A 802 -28.83 -25.68 20.18
N THR A 803 -30.10 -26.04 20.34
CA THR A 803 -30.61 -26.92 21.41
C THR A 803 -30.83 -28.38 20.99
N SER A 804 -30.83 -28.67 19.68
CA SER A 804 -30.87 -30.03 19.14
C SER A 804 -30.32 -30.06 17.71
N GLY A 805 -29.96 -31.25 17.21
CA GLY A 805 -29.37 -31.47 15.88
C GLY A 805 -27.89 -31.06 15.75
N TYR A 806 -27.26 -30.58 16.83
CA TYR A 806 -25.91 -30.04 16.83
C TYR A 806 -24.78 -31.08 16.69
N GLY A 807 -25.09 -32.37 16.64
CA GLY A 807 -24.11 -33.45 16.47
C GLY A 807 -23.25 -33.74 17.70
N THR A 808 -22.13 -34.42 17.50
CA THR A 808 -21.26 -34.92 18.58
C THR A 808 -19.99 -34.09 18.68
N PHE A 809 -19.74 -33.45 19.84
CA PHE A 809 -18.50 -32.71 20.08
C PHE A 809 -17.29 -33.65 20.10
N GLY A 810 -16.38 -33.48 19.13
CA GLY A 810 -15.14 -34.24 19.07
C GLY A 810 -14.06 -33.64 19.98
N VAL A 811 -13.63 -34.39 20.99
CA VAL A 811 -12.50 -34.02 21.88
C VAL A 811 -11.14 -34.38 21.29
N ASP A 812 -11.08 -35.32 20.35
CA ASP A 812 -9.86 -35.64 19.62
C ASP A 812 -9.73 -34.80 18.35
N ASP A 813 -8.53 -34.28 18.12
CA ASP A 813 -8.17 -33.43 16.98
C ASP A 813 -7.77 -34.23 15.72
N LEU A 814 -7.73 -35.58 15.80
CA LEU A 814 -7.20 -36.50 14.78
C LEU A 814 -8.27 -37.07 13.84
N THR A 815 -9.46 -37.40 14.35
CA THR A 815 -10.52 -38.01 13.53
C THR A 815 -10.98 -37.06 12.43
N ILE A 816 -11.07 -37.58 11.20
CA ILE A 816 -11.45 -36.80 10.02
C ILE A 816 -12.91 -36.37 10.13
N GLY A 817 -13.16 -35.07 9.99
CA GLY A 817 -14.49 -34.49 9.96
C GLY A 817 -15.25 -34.62 11.28
N GLY A 818 -16.57 -34.59 11.17
CA GLY A 818 -17.50 -34.65 12.29
C GLY A 818 -18.78 -33.89 11.98
N ASP A 819 -19.86 -34.28 12.64
CA ASP A 819 -21.19 -33.68 12.47
C ASP A 819 -21.40 -32.41 13.31
N TYR A 820 -20.44 -32.04 14.17
CA TYR A 820 -20.59 -30.99 15.17
C TYR A 820 -20.84 -29.58 14.61
N VAL A 821 -21.98 -29.01 15.02
CA VAL A 821 -22.45 -27.69 14.61
C VAL A 821 -21.90 -26.63 15.57
N THR A 822 -20.83 -25.95 15.17
CA THR A 822 -20.36 -24.76 15.91
C THR A 822 -21.34 -23.61 15.69
N ALA A 823 -21.93 -23.13 16.78
CA ALA A 823 -22.77 -21.94 16.79
C ALA A 823 -22.19 -20.86 17.69
N ALA A 824 -22.47 -19.60 17.36
CA ALA A 824 -22.10 -18.44 18.16
C ALA A 824 -23.17 -17.35 18.09
N ARG A 825 -23.27 -16.53 19.13
CA ARG A 825 -24.20 -15.40 19.24
C ARG A 825 -23.51 -14.16 19.78
N THR A 826 -23.90 -12.98 19.30
CA THR A 826 -23.47 -11.72 19.93
C THR A 826 -24.11 -11.51 21.31
N GLY A 827 -23.43 -10.80 22.21
CA GLY A 827 -23.93 -10.56 23.58
C GLY A 827 -25.30 -9.86 23.64
N ASP A 828 -25.54 -8.93 22.72
CA ASP A 828 -26.79 -8.18 22.51
C ASP A 828 -27.91 -9.00 21.84
N GLY A 829 -27.63 -10.24 21.39
CA GLY A 829 -28.57 -11.09 20.68
C GLY A 829 -28.95 -10.64 19.27
N THR A 830 -28.21 -9.70 18.66
CA THR A 830 -28.55 -9.19 17.31
C THR A 830 -28.14 -10.13 16.17
N LEU A 831 -27.20 -11.04 16.41
CA LEU A 831 -26.70 -12.03 15.44
C LEU A 831 -26.56 -13.41 16.08
N VAL A 832 -27.10 -14.43 15.42
CA VAL A 832 -26.78 -15.85 15.61
C VAL A 832 -26.18 -16.38 14.30
N MET A 833 -25.09 -17.13 14.39
CA MET A 833 -24.52 -17.89 13.28
C MET A 833 -24.28 -19.34 13.72
N ALA A 834 -24.61 -20.32 12.87
CA ALA A 834 -24.32 -21.73 13.12
C ALA A 834 -23.84 -22.40 11.83
N TYR A 835 -22.63 -22.96 11.83
CA TYR A 835 -22.12 -23.75 10.72
C TYR A 835 -22.49 -25.22 10.91
N VAL A 836 -23.25 -25.75 9.97
CA VAL A 836 -23.56 -27.18 9.87
C VAL A 836 -22.50 -27.81 8.98
N PRO A 837 -21.57 -28.63 9.51
CA PRO A 837 -20.54 -29.28 8.71
C PRO A 837 -21.14 -30.39 7.86
N SER A 838 -20.41 -30.74 6.79
CA SER A 838 -20.87 -31.76 5.85
C SER A 838 -20.68 -33.16 6.43
N THR A 839 -21.67 -34.01 6.20
CA THR A 839 -21.67 -35.43 6.60
C THR A 839 -21.91 -36.37 5.43
N GLU A 840 -22.78 -35.99 4.49
CA GLU A 840 -23.23 -36.75 3.31
C GLU A 840 -23.75 -35.75 2.24
N THR A 841 -24.60 -36.17 1.30
CA THR A 841 -25.35 -35.28 0.39
C THR A 841 -26.68 -34.75 0.96
N ASP A 842 -27.23 -35.41 1.99
CA ASP A 842 -28.60 -35.20 2.46
C ASP A 842 -28.82 -33.90 3.25
N THR A 843 -30.08 -33.54 3.52
CA THR A 843 -30.41 -32.39 4.37
C THR A 843 -30.14 -32.69 5.86
N ARG A 844 -29.75 -31.68 6.64
CA ARG A 844 -29.60 -31.77 8.10
C ARG A 844 -30.48 -30.73 8.81
N SER A 845 -31.17 -31.12 9.88
CA SER A 845 -31.93 -30.22 10.74
C SER A 845 -31.18 -29.82 12.01
N ILE A 846 -31.30 -28.55 12.41
CA ILE A 846 -30.87 -28.04 13.73
C ILE A 846 -32.02 -27.26 14.39
N THR A 847 -32.16 -27.35 15.72
CA THR A 847 -33.18 -26.61 16.47
C THR A 847 -32.55 -25.43 17.20
N VAL A 848 -32.97 -24.21 16.87
CA VAL A 848 -32.51 -22.97 17.50
C VAL A 848 -33.54 -22.45 18.51
N ASN A 849 -33.07 -22.08 19.71
CA ASN A 849 -33.83 -21.33 20.69
C ASN A 849 -33.95 -19.86 20.23
N MET A 850 -35.09 -19.52 19.63
CA MET A 850 -35.34 -18.20 19.05
C MET A 850 -35.43 -17.10 20.12
N ALA A 851 -35.72 -17.44 21.38
CA ALA A 851 -35.68 -16.49 22.51
C ALA A 851 -34.26 -16.04 22.89
N ARG A 852 -33.21 -16.51 22.18
CA ARG A 852 -31.87 -15.93 22.25
C ARG A 852 -31.66 -14.71 21.35
N LEU A 853 -32.57 -14.43 20.42
CA LEU A 853 -32.51 -13.22 19.57
C LEU A 853 -33.23 -12.06 20.27
N SER A 854 -32.68 -10.84 20.19
CA SER A 854 -33.23 -9.67 20.89
C SER A 854 -34.45 -9.02 20.20
N GLY A 855 -34.73 -9.39 18.95
CA GLY A 855 -35.90 -8.96 18.20
C GLY A 855 -36.19 -9.91 17.04
N LYS A 856 -37.24 -9.63 16.25
CA LYS A 856 -37.57 -10.44 15.06
C LYS A 856 -36.37 -10.52 14.12
N ALA A 857 -36.06 -11.71 13.63
CA ALA A 857 -34.84 -11.98 12.88
C ALA A 857 -35.09 -12.39 11.44
N THR A 858 -34.40 -11.75 10.50
CA THR A 858 -34.20 -12.31 9.16
C THR A 858 -33.47 -13.64 9.28
N ALA A 859 -33.81 -14.62 8.44
CA ALA A 859 -33.27 -15.97 8.52
C ALA A 859 -32.87 -16.48 7.14
N ARG A 860 -31.61 -16.90 6.99
CA ARG A 860 -31.00 -17.29 5.72
C ARG A 860 -30.02 -18.43 5.91
N TRP A 861 -29.99 -19.35 4.95
CA TRP A 861 -28.87 -20.27 4.76
C TRP A 861 -27.85 -19.62 3.83
N PHE A 862 -26.57 -19.66 4.19
CA PHE A 862 -25.47 -19.20 3.36
C PHE A 862 -24.69 -20.40 2.81
N ASN A 863 -24.51 -20.43 1.50
CA ASN A 863 -23.75 -21.45 0.79
C ASN A 863 -22.24 -21.12 0.89
N PRO A 864 -21.43 -21.93 1.60
CA PRO A 864 -20.02 -21.63 1.85
C PRO A 864 -19.13 -21.90 0.62
N THR A 865 -19.64 -22.62 -0.38
CA THR A 865 -18.98 -22.94 -1.65
C THR A 865 -19.14 -21.83 -2.70
N THR A 866 -20.25 -21.09 -2.68
CA THR A 866 -20.59 -20.07 -3.71
C THR A 866 -20.77 -18.64 -3.15
N GLY A 867 -20.89 -18.49 -1.84
CA GLY A 867 -21.15 -17.19 -1.20
C GLY A 867 -22.56 -16.64 -1.41
N THR A 868 -23.50 -17.48 -1.86
CA THR A 868 -24.92 -17.12 -2.05
C THR A 868 -25.73 -17.32 -0.77
N TYR A 869 -26.93 -16.72 -0.70
CA TYR A 869 -27.88 -16.93 0.40
C TYR A 869 -29.20 -17.47 -0.13
N THR A 870 -29.73 -18.50 0.52
CA THR A 870 -31.09 -19.02 0.37
C THR A 870 -31.95 -18.45 1.51
N ALA A 871 -33.07 -17.79 1.18
CA ALA A 871 -33.99 -17.26 2.18
C ALA A 871 -34.78 -18.39 2.87
N ILE A 872 -35.15 -18.20 4.15
CA ILE A 872 -35.93 -19.18 4.91
C ILE A 872 -37.37 -18.68 5.06
N ASN A 873 -38.32 -19.48 4.59
CA ASN A 873 -39.73 -19.09 4.48
C ASN A 873 -40.35 -18.69 5.84
N GLY A 874 -41.11 -17.59 5.81
CA GLY A 874 -41.75 -16.97 6.98
C GLY A 874 -40.89 -15.95 7.73
N ALA A 875 -39.67 -15.65 7.28
CA ALA A 875 -38.87 -14.55 7.84
C ALA A 875 -39.50 -13.16 7.56
N PRO A 876 -39.32 -12.15 8.44
CA PRO A 876 -38.56 -12.18 9.68
C PRO A 876 -39.29 -12.93 10.81
N LEU A 877 -38.57 -13.90 11.39
CA LEU A 877 -39.08 -14.86 12.35
C LEU A 877 -39.26 -14.23 13.74
N ALA A 878 -40.25 -14.73 14.49
CA ALA A 878 -40.42 -14.37 15.90
C ALA A 878 -39.24 -14.87 16.75
N ASN A 879 -38.80 -14.06 17.70
CA ASN A 879 -37.75 -14.38 18.67
C ASN A 879 -38.31 -15.04 19.95
N SER A 880 -39.11 -16.09 19.77
CA SER A 880 -39.84 -16.74 20.87
C SER A 880 -39.97 -18.24 20.64
N GLY A 881 -39.78 -19.04 21.69
CA GLY A 881 -39.79 -20.50 21.61
C GLY A 881 -38.55 -21.07 20.89
N SER A 882 -38.67 -22.32 20.44
CA SER A 882 -37.65 -23.00 19.62
C SER A 882 -38.16 -23.23 18.20
N ARG A 883 -37.27 -23.27 17.22
CA ARG A 883 -37.60 -23.52 15.82
C ARG A 883 -36.55 -24.41 15.16
N GLU A 884 -37.01 -25.38 14.37
CA GLU A 884 -36.17 -26.21 13.52
C GLU A 884 -35.80 -25.49 12.21
N PHE A 885 -34.58 -25.71 11.75
CA PHE A 885 -34.01 -25.21 10.51
C PHE A 885 -33.30 -26.36 9.78
N THR A 886 -33.82 -26.75 8.61
CA THR A 886 -33.26 -27.80 7.75
C THR A 886 -32.41 -27.20 6.64
N THR A 887 -31.20 -27.74 6.40
CA THR A 887 -30.30 -27.27 5.33
C THR A 887 -30.89 -27.55 3.93
N PRO A 888 -30.54 -26.77 2.89
CA PRO A 888 -31.03 -26.97 1.52
C PRO A 888 -30.53 -28.23 0.76
N GLY A 889 -29.78 -29.14 1.39
CA GLY A 889 -29.16 -30.31 0.74
C GLY A 889 -27.74 -30.02 0.23
N ASP A 890 -27.35 -30.57 -0.93
CA ASP A 890 -26.05 -30.29 -1.56
C ASP A 890 -25.87 -28.78 -1.85
N ASN A 891 -24.69 -28.26 -1.52
CA ASN A 891 -24.29 -26.88 -1.83
C ASN A 891 -23.70 -26.69 -3.24
N GLY A 892 -23.76 -27.72 -4.08
CA GLY A 892 -23.34 -27.72 -5.49
C GLY A 892 -21.96 -28.33 -5.72
N THR A 893 -21.46 -29.14 -4.78
CA THR A 893 -20.19 -29.88 -4.91
C THR A 893 -20.27 -31.33 -4.43
N GLY A 894 -21.47 -31.89 -4.28
CA GLY A 894 -21.69 -33.19 -3.64
C GLY A 894 -21.44 -33.14 -2.13
N THR A 895 -21.66 -32.00 -1.48
CA THR A 895 -21.41 -31.78 -0.04
C THR A 895 -22.49 -30.89 0.58
N ASN A 896 -22.98 -31.27 1.75
CA ASN A 896 -24.12 -30.63 2.43
C ASN A 896 -23.76 -29.61 3.55
N ASP A 897 -22.59 -28.95 3.52
CA ASP A 897 -22.26 -27.92 4.52
C ASP A 897 -22.87 -26.53 4.22
N TRP A 898 -23.41 -25.89 5.27
CA TRP A 898 -24.10 -24.59 5.20
C TRP A 898 -23.91 -23.77 6.48
N VAL A 899 -23.99 -22.44 6.40
CA VAL A 899 -24.09 -21.57 7.58
C VAL A 899 -25.51 -21.03 7.73
N LEU A 900 -26.17 -21.31 8.85
CA LEU A 900 -27.39 -20.61 9.24
C LEU A 900 -27.00 -19.21 9.75
N VAL A 901 -27.66 -18.18 9.25
CA VAL A 901 -27.51 -16.81 9.72
C VAL A 901 -28.87 -16.26 10.11
N LEU A 902 -29.01 -15.86 11.38
CA LEU A 902 -30.18 -15.18 11.92
C LEU A 902 -29.76 -13.78 12.40
N GLU A 903 -30.38 -12.75 11.84
CA GLU A 903 -30.00 -11.34 12.10
C GLU A 903 -31.23 -10.52 12.45
N THR A 904 -31.22 -9.91 13.64
CA THR A 904 -32.34 -9.09 14.13
C THR A 904 -32.44 -7.76 13.39
N MET A 905 -33.67 -7.34 13.11
CA MET A 905 -34.00 -5.95 12.83
C MET A 905 -33.46 -5.07 13.97
N ARG A 906 -32.67 -4.02 13.67
CA ARG A 906 -32.07 -3.13 14.68
C ARG A 906 -33.12 -2.25 15.35
N ALA A 907 -32.79 -1.69 16.52
CA ALA A 907 -33.55 -0.57 17.09
C ALA A 907 -33.38 0.66 16.16
N GLY A 908 -34.37 0.87 15.29
CA GLY A 908 -34.32 1.75 14.12
C GLY A 908 -35.10 1.17 12.93
N ASP A 909 -35.10 -0.15 12.78
CA ASP A 909 -35.91 -0.90 11.82
C ASP A 909 -37.36 -1.16 12.34
N SER A 910 -37.82 -0.38 13.31
CA SER A 910 -39.12 -0.53 13.98
C SER A 910 -40.28 0.10 13.19
N SER A 911 -40.40 -0.26 11.92
CA SER A 911 -41.57 0.04 11.07
C SER A 911 -41.90 -1.19 10.22
N SER A 912 -43.12 -1.70 10.36
CA SER A 912 -43.61 -2.81 9.55
C SER A 912 -44.01 -2.32 8.15
N GLU A 913 -43.08 -2.35 7.20
CA GLU A 913 -43.41 -2.39 5.77
C GLU A 913 -42.81 -3.63 5.13
N VAL A 914 -43.63 -4.35 4.34
CA VAL A 914 -43.12 -5.11 3.20
C VAL A 914 -42.50 -4.08 2.26
N SER A 915 -41.25 -4.27 1.83
CA SER A 915 -40.48 -3.31 1.01
C SER A 915 -41.37 -2.65 -0.06
N SER A 916 -41.80 -1.41 0.22
CA SER A 916 -42.75 -0.65 -0.60
C SER A 916 -42.13 -0.19 -1.93
N LYS A 917 -40.79 -0.27 -1.99
CA LYS A 917 -39.95 -0.26 -3.19
C LYS A 917 -40.49 -1.19 -4.27
N ARG A 918 -40.26 -0.82 -5.53
CA ARG A 918 -40.60 -1.67 -6.68
C ARG A 918 -39.41 -2.59 -7.02
N ARG A 919 -39.72 -3.82 -7.43
CA ARG A 919 -38.74 -4.79 -7.94
C ARG A 919 -38.41 -4.42 -9.38
N VAL A 920 -37.14 -4.24 -9.72
CA VAL A 920 -36.73 -3.63 -11.00
C VAL A 920 -35.67 -4.45 -11.73
N ILE A 921 -35.90 -4.67 -13.02
CA ILE A 921 -34.92 -5.10 -14.01
C ILE A 921 -34.68 -3.94 -14.98
N VAL A 922 -33.42 -3.73 -15.35
CA VAL A 922 -33.04 -2.81 -16.44
C VAL A 922 -32.42 -3.64 -17.57
N MET A 923 -32.86 -3.38 -18.80
CA MET A 923 -32.32 -3.92 -20.05
C MET A 923 -31.86 -2.73 -20.89
N THR A 924 -30.59 -2.72 -21.29
CA THR A 924 -29.81 -1.52 -21.65
C THR A 924 -28.73 -1.94 -22.64
N ASP A 925 -28.51 -1.24 -23.76
CA ASP A 925 -27.53 -1.64 -24.79
C ASP A 925 -26.14 -0.99 -24.66
N ILE A 926 -26.03 -0.03 -23.73
CA ILE A 926 -24.83 0.57 -23.09
C ILE A 926 -23.45 0.08 -23.57
N GLY A 927 -22.89 0.81 -24.52
CA GLY A 927 -21.51 0.71 -24.98
C GLY A 927 -21.39 1.18 -26.43
N PRO A 928 -20.33 1.91 -26.79
CA PRO A 928 -20.30 2.80 -27.97
C PRO A 928 -20.84 2.20 -29.27
N GLU A 929 -22.05 2.61 -29.66
CA GLU A 929 -22.58 2.58 -31.04
C GLU A 929 -21.87 3.64 -31.91
N GLY A 930 -20.53 3.57 -31.96
CA GLY A 930 -19.69 4.60 -32.56
C GLY A 930 -19.40 5.78 -31.60
N PRO A 931 -19.28 7.03 -32.09
CA PRO A 931 -18.88 8.17 -31.27
C PRO A 931 -20.05 8.68 -30.42
N ALA A 932 -20.02 8.33 -29.13
CA ALA A 932 -20.94 8.76 -28.08
C ALA A 932 -22.37 8.19 -28.15
N ASP A 933 -22.50 6.87 -27.92
CA ASP A 933 -23.52 6.42 -26.96
C ASP A 933 -23.02 6.80 -25.56
N GLU A 934 -23.67 7.80 -24.97
CA GLU A 934 -23.46 8.26 -23.60
C GLU A 934 -24.76 8.29 -22.80
N ASP A 935 -25.92 8.35 -23.45
CA ASP A 935 -27.21 8.56 -22.81
C ASP A 935 -27.68 7.34 -22.02
N ASP A 936 -27.33 6.12 -22.42
CA ASP A 936 -27.62 4.91 -21.64
C ASP A 936 -26.67 4.79 -20.43
N VAL A 937 -25.41 5.22 -20.60
CA VAL A 937 -24.45 5.38 -19.48
C VAL A 937 -24.94 6.44 -18.48
N GLN A 938 -25.43 7.59 -18.95
CA GLN A 938 -25.98 8.67 -18.12
C GLN A 938 -27.28 8.23 -17.43
N SER A 939 -28.16 7.52 -18.13
CA SER A 939 -29.40 6.97 -17.58
C SER A 939 -29.13 5.95 -16.48
N LEU A 940 -28.14 5.08 -16.66
CA LEU A 940 -27.71 4.14 -15.63
C LEU A 940 -27.05 4.85 -14.43
N ILE A 941 -26.16 5.83 -14.65
CA ILE A 941 -25.58 6.66 -13.57
C ILE A 941 -26.70 7.34 -12.77
N ARG A 942 -27.72 7.87 -13.44
CA ARG A 942 -28.90 8.45 -12.77
C ARG A 942 -29.69 7.40 -12.02
N PHE A 943 -29.92 6.22 -12.60
CA PHE A 943 -30.62 5.11 -11.94
C PHE A 943 -29.93 4.66 -10.65
N MET A 944 -28.58 4.65 -10.63
CA MET A 944 -27.81 4.35 -9.42
C MET A 944 -28.20 5.22 -8.22
N LEU A 945 -28.52 6.51 -8.44
CA LEU A 945 -28.97 7.44 -7.40
C LEU A 945 -30.37 7.15 -6.84
N TYR A 946 -31.18 6.35 -7.53
CA TYR A 946 -32.51 5.89 -7.11
C TYR A 946 -32.53 4.42 -6.63
N THR A 947 -31.39 3.71 -6.65
CA THR A 947 -31.32 2.30 -6.20
C THR A 947 -31.68 2.09 -4.73
N ASN A 948 -31.78 3.14 -3.93
CA ASN A 948 -32.35 3.09 -2.59
C ASN A 948 -33.89 2.99 -2.57
N GLU A 949 -34.59 3.40 -3.63
CA GLU A 949 -36.06 3.37 -3.74
C GLU A 949 -36.60 2.11 -4.45
N VAL A 950 -35.72 1.28 -5.03
CA VAL A 950 -36.06 0.09 -5.82
C VAL A 950 -35.21 -1.12 -5.44
N ASP A 951 -35.80 -2.31 -5.50
CA ASP A 951 -35.06 -3.57 -5.33
C ASP A 951 -34.56 -4.03 -6.70
N VAL A 952 -33.26 -3.84 -6.99
CA VAL A 952 -32.68 -4.17 -8.30
C VAL A 952 -32.47 -5.68 -8.43
N GLU A 953 -33.24 -6.33 -9.30
CA GLU A 953 -33.21 -7.76 -9.56
C GLU A 953 -32.15 -8.13 -10.61
N ALA A 954 -32.04 -7.34 -11.68
CA ALA A 954 -31.05 -7.53 -12.75
C ALA A 954 -30.69 -6.24 -13.48
N LEU A 955 -29.43 -6.15 -13.94
CA LEU A 955 -28.93 -5.15 -14.88
C LEU A 955 -28.39 -5.90 -16.10
N ILE A 956 -29.12 -5.88 -17.22
CA ILE A 956 -28.88 -6.73 -18.37
C ILE A 956 -28.30 -5.90 -19.51
N ALA A 957 -27.03 -6.13 -19.86
CA ALA A 957 -26.42 -5.57 -21.05
C ALA A 957 -26.95 -6.33 -22.27
N THR A 958 -27.69 -5.65 -23.14
CA THR A 958 -28.29 -6.19 -24.37
C THR A 958 -27.50 -5.69 -25.59
N ARG A 959 -27.86 -6.12 -26.80
CA ARG A 959 -27.42 -5.45 -28.04
C ARG A 959 -28.42 -5.67 -29.17
N ILE A 960 -28.48 -4.73 -30.09
CA ILE A 960 -29.24 -4.84 -31.33
C ILE A 960 -28.25 -4.67 -32.49
N GLY A 961 -28.21 -5.61 -33.43
CA GLY A 961 -27.41 -5.51 -34.67
C GLY A 961 -25.94 -5.98 -34.61
N ASP A 962 -25.27 -5.95 -33.45
CA ASP A 962 -23.92 -6.50 -33.26
C ASP A 962 -23.85 -7.57 -32.16
N ALA A 963 -22.86 -8.48 -32.27
CA ALA A 963 -22.69 -9.65 -31.42
C ALA A 963 -22.01 -9.39 -30.05
N THR A 964 -21.54 -8.17 -29.76
CA THR A 964 -20.63 -7.92 -28.63
C THR A 964 -21.32 -7.34 -27.39
N VAL A 965 -21.76 -8.20 -26.47
CA VAL A 965 -22.46 -7.79 -25.22
C VAL A 965 -21.54 -7.09 -24.21
N ARG A 966 -21.83 -5.83 -23.87
CA ARG A 966 -20.93 -4.90 -23.14
C ARG A 966 -21.09 -4.85 -21.61
N LYS A 967 -21.05 -6.02 -20.95
CA LYS A 967 -21.05 -6.12 -19.47
C LYS A 967 -20.00 -5.23 -18.76
N ASP A 968 -18.89 -4.89 -19.43
CA ASP A 968 -17.84 -4.04 -18.88
C ASP A 968 -18.29 -2.58 -18.62
N TYR A 969 -19.29 -2.07 -19.35
CA TYR A 969 -19.83 -0.72 -19.09
C TYR A 969 -20.76 -0.67 -17.88
N LEU A 970 -21.65 -1.66 -17.72
CA LEU A 970 -22.40 -1.85 -16.46
C LEU A 970 -21.45 -1.95 -15.25
N GLN A 971 -20.35 -2.69 -15.38
CA GLN A 971 -19.34 -2.83 -14.32
C GLN A 971 -18.63 -1.51 -14.03
N LYS A 972 -18.27 -0.71 -15.05
CA LYS A 972 -17.68 0.64 -14.85
C LYS A 972 -18.62 1.54 -14.04
N VAL A 973 -19.90 1.62 -14.40
CA VAL A 973 -20.90 2.46 -13.71
C VAL A 973 -21.13 1.98 -12.27
N VAL A 974 -21.26 0.67 -12.04
CA VAL A 974 -21.44 0.14 -10.67
C VAL A 974 -20.16 0.27 -9.82
N ASN A 975 -18.97 0.18 -10.42
CA ASN A 975 -17.71 0.45 -9.72
C ASN A 975 -17.54 1.95 -9.38
N ALA A 976 -18.05 2.86 -10.22
CA ALA A 976 -18.11 4.29 -9.92
C ALA A 976 -19.11 4.58 -8.79
N TYR A 977 -20.32 4.01 -8.84
CA TYR A 977 -21.27 4.01 -7.73
C TYR A 977 -20.65 3.48 -6.43
N GLY A 978 -19.81 2.45 -6.52
CA GLY A 978 -19.14 1.87 -5.36
C GLY A 978 -18.12 2.78 -4.67
N GLN A 979 -17.60 3.80 -5.35
CA GLN A 979 -16.75 4.82 -4.75
C GLN A 979 -17.57 5.88 -3.98
N VAL A 980 -18.86 6.04 -4.30
CA VAL A 980 -19.76 7.00 -3.64
C VAL A 980 -20.83 6.36 -2.74
N HIS A 981 -20.94 5.03 -2.71
CA HIS A 981 -21.98 4.28 -1.98
C HIS A 981 -22.00 4.59 -0.47
N SER A 982 -20.84 4.75 0.15
CA SER A 982 -20.68 5.19 1.53
C SER A 982 -21.30 6.58 1.77
N ASN A 983 -21.06 7.53 0.86
CA ASN A 983 -21.61 8.87 0.93
C ASN A 983 -23.12 8.87 0.68
N LEU A 984 -23.61 8.12 -0.32
CA LEU A 984 -25.06 7.97 -0.59
C LEU A 984 -25.82 7.46 0.64
N LEU A 985 -25.23 6.52 1.40
CA LEU A 985 -25.79 6.02 2.67
C LEU A 985 -25.81 7.06 3.80
N LEU A 986 -25.06 8.17 3.72
CA LEU A 986 -25.19 9.30 4.66
C LEU A 986 -26.45 10.14 4.38
N HIS A 987 -26.89 10.21 3.12
CA HIS A 987 -28.07 10.99 2.71
C HIS A 987 -29.37 10.21 2.87
N LYS A 988 -29.41 8.93 2.49
CA LYS A 988 -30.57 8.06 2.71
C LYS A 988 -30.17 6.59 2.83
N THR A 989 -30.76 5.87 3.78
CA THR A 989 -30.53 4.44 3.98
C THR A 989 -31.13 3.60 2.86
N GLY A 990 -30.57 2.40 2.64
CA GLY A 990 -31.17 1.39 1.76
C GLY A 990 -30.63 1.33 0.33
N TYR A 991 -29.57 2.09 0.00
CA TYR A 991 -28.77 1.89 -1.21
C TYR A 991 -28.12 0.49 -1.21
N PRO A 992 -28.35 -0.38 -2.21
CA PRO A 992 -27.77 -1.72 -2.28
C PRO A 992 -26.25 -1.66 -2.41
N THR A 993 -25.54 -2.65 -1.85
CA THR A 993 -24.07 -2.63 -1.91
C THR A 993 -23.55 -2.75 -3.36
N PRO A 994 -22.37 -2.18 -3.68
CA PRO A 994 -21.80 -2.30 -5.02
C PRO A 994 -21.53 -3.76 -5.39
N ARG A 995 -21.12 -4.58 -4.42
CA ARG A 995 -20.97 -6.04 -4.56
C ARG A 995 -22.29 -6.75 -4.88
N TYR A 996 -23.42 -6.25 -4.39
CA TYR A 996 -24.75 -6.74 -4.79
C TYR A 996 -25.06 -6.35 -6.24
N LEU A 997 -24.86 -5.08 -6.61
CA LEU A 997 -25.13 -4.59 -7.96
C LEU A 997 -24.26 -5.29 -9.02
N LEU A 998 -22.96 -5.47 -8.77
CA LEU A 998 -22.05 -6.23 -9.64
C LEU A 998 -22.53 -7.68 -9.87
N ARG A 999 -23.12 -8.31 -8.84
CA ARG A 999 -23.64 -9.68 -8.92
C ARG A 999 -24.91 -9.79 -9.76
N VAL A 1000 -25.73 -8.74 -9.83
CA VAL A 1000 -26.96 -8.71 -10.63
C VAL A 1000 -26.73 -8.19 -12.07
N ILE A 1001 -25.51 -7.82 -12.45
CA ILE A 1001 -25.11 -7.60 -13.85
C ILE A 1001 -25.20 -8.92 -14.63
N LYS A 1002 -25.79 -8.89 -15.82
CA LYS A 1002 -26.02 -10.04 -16.72
C LYS A 1002 -25.72 -9.65 -18.17
N GLY A 1003 -25.31 -10.61 -18.97
CA GLY A 1003 -25.29 -10.50 -20.44
C GLY A 1003 -26.60 -11.01 -21.03
N GLY A 1004 -27.26 -10.18 -21.83
CA GLY A 1004 -28.34 -10.58 -22.71
C GLY A 1004 -27.83 -11.43 -23.88
N HIS A 1005 -28.74 -11.83 -24.77
CA HIS A 1005 -28.39 -12.59 -25.97
C HIS A 1005 -27.67 -11.68 -27.01
N PRO A 1006 -26.60 -12.15 -27.67
CA PRO A 1006 -25.83 -11.35 -28.62
C PRO A 1006 -26.53 -11.10 -29.97
N ILE A 1007 -27.69 -11.71 -30.24
CA ILE A 1007 -28.42 -11.53 -31.51
C ILE A 1007 -29.92 -11.37 -31.22
N ALA A 1008 -30.47 -10.17 -31.45
CA ALA A 1008 -31.82 -9.79 -31.03
C ALA A 1008 -32.92 -9.97 -32.12
N ARG A 1009 -32.91 -11.10 -32.84
CA ARG A 1009 -33.93 -11.43 -33.88
C ARG A 1009 -35.06 -12.29 -33.30
N VAL A 1010 -36.23 -12.31 -33.95
CA VAL A 1010 -37.38 -13.14 -33.51
C VAL A 1010 -37.19 -14.61 -33.87
N GLU A 1011 -36.46 -14.86 -34.96
CA GLU A 1011 -36.16 -16.19 -35.51
C GLU A 1011 -35.20 -16.99 -34.60
N ASP A 1012 -34.48 -16.30 -33.70
CA ASP A 1012 -33.57 -16.91 -32.73
C ASP A 1012 -34.25 -17.24 -31.39
N LEU A 1013 -35.56 -16.99 -31.23
CA LEU A 1013 -36.32 -17.36 -30.02
C LEU A 1013 -36.59 -18.86 -30.01
N GLY A 1014 -36.07 -19.58 -29.01
CA GLY A 1014 -36.18 -21.04 -28.98
C GLY A 1014 -35.30 -21.74 -27.94
N PRO A 1015 -35.13 -23.08 -28.05
CA PRO A 1015 -34.38 -23.89 -27.08
C PRO A 1015 -32.89 -23.50 -26.90
N THR A 1016 -32.32 -22.74 -27.85
CA THR A 1016 -30.92 -22.29 -27.86
C THR A 1016 -30.76 -20.79 -27.57
N GLY A 1017 -31.85 -20.04 -27.41
CA GLY A 1017 -31.83 -18.58 -27.28
C GLY A 1017 -31.50 -18.04 -25.88
N ASP A 1018 -31.29 -18.91 -24.91
CA ASP A 1018 -31.14 -18.51 -23.51
C ASP A 1018 -29.83 -17.77 -23.22
N SER A 1019 -29.94 -16.73 -22.38
CA SER A 1019 -28.85 -15.85 -21.97
C SER A 1019 -28.75 -15.77 -20.44
N GLU A 1020 -27.75 -15.05 -19.91
CA GLU A 1020 -27.77 -14.71 -18.48
C GLU A 1020 -28.96 -13.78 -18.15
N GLY A 1021 -29.38 -12.95 -19.11
CA GLY A 1021 -30.53 -12.06 -19.01
C GLY A 1021 -31.87 -12.79 -18.93
N SER A 1022 -32.17 -13.72 -19.87
CA SER A 1022 -33.45 -14.44 -19.89
C SER A 1022 -33.62 -15.29 -18.62
N ASN A 1023 -32.56 -15.98 -18.20
CA ASN A 1023 -32.54 -16.75 -16.96
C ASN A 1023 -32.72 -15.86 -15.71
N ALA A 1024 -32.17 -14.64 -15.69
CA ALA A 1024 -32.36 -13.70 -14.58
C ALA A 1024 -33.80 -13.13 -14.52
N ILE A 1025 -34.44 -12.88 -15.66
CA ILE A 1025 -35.85 -12.45 -15.73
C ILE A 1025 -36.76 -13.56 -15.16
N ILE A 1026 -36.55 -14.82 -15.58
CA ILE A 1026 -37.27 -15.98 -15.04
C ILE A 1026 -37.06 -16.08 -13.53
N ALA A 1027 -35.81 -16.10 -13.08
CA ALA A 1027 -35.46 -16.22 -11.66
C ALA A 1027 -36.01 -15.08 -10.78
N ALA A 1028 -36.14 -13.86 -11.30
CA ALA A 1028 -36.75 -12.74 -10.58
C ALA A 1028 -38.27 -12.89 -10.42
N VAL A 1029 -38.96 -13.23 -11.51
CA VAL A 1029 -40.43 -13.33 -11.54
C VAL A 1029 -40.95 -14.57 -10.79
N ASP A 1030 -40.14 -15.63 -10.73
CA ASP A 1030 -40.43 -16.86 -9.99
C ASP A 1030 -40.21 -16.77 -8.47
N GLN A 1031 -39.59 -15.70 -7.96
CA GLN A 1031 -39.49 -15.50 -6.51
C GLN A 1031 -40.88 -15.50 -5.85
N ALA A 1032 -40.93 -16.00 -4.62
CA ALA A 1032 -42.13 -16.03 -3.77
C ALA A 1032 -42.49 -14.64 -3.20
N ASP A 1033 -42.42 -13.61 -4.03
CA ASP A 1033 -42.83 -12.24 -3.76
C ASP A 1033 -44.07 -11.91 -4.61
N ALA A 1034 -45.08 -11.30 -3.98
CA ALA A 1034 -46.33 -10.90 -4.63
C ALA A 1034 -46.21 -9.54 -5.35
N ARG A 1035 -45.14 -8.78 -5.14
CA ARG A 1035 -44.87 -7.51 -5.82
C ARG A 1035 -44.52 -7.78 -7.29
N PRO A 1036 -45.13 -7.05 -8.25
CA PRO A 1036 -44.79 -7.20 -9.65
C PRO A 1036 -43.36 -6.73 -9.95
N VAL A 1037 -42.74 -7.35 -10.95
CA VAL A 1037 -41.40 -6.98 -11.45
C VAL A 1037 -41.56 -5.99 -12.58
N TYR A 1038 -40.93 -4.82 -12.43
CA TYR A 1038 -40.90 -3.77 -13.43
C TYR A 1038 -39.66 -3.96 -14.31
N VAL A 1039 -39.87 -4.09 -15.62
CA VAL A 1039 -38.79 -4.26 -16.60
C VAL A 1039 -38.70 -2.98 -17.42
N PHE A 1040 -37.63 -2.22 -17.22
CA PHE A 1040 -37.30 -1.06 -18.05
C PHE A 1040 -36.41 -1.53 -19.21
N ILE A 1041 -36.81 -1.19 -20.44
CA ILE A 1041 -36.11 -1.56 -21.65
C ILE A 1041 -35.67 -0.26 -22.36
N TRP A 1042 -34.40 0.07 -22.17
CA TRP A 1042 -33.61 1.12 -22.83
C TRP A 1042 -32.64 0.44 -23.83
N GLY A 1043 -33.09 -0.62 -24.49
CA GLY A 1043 -32.20 -1.60 -25.15
C GLY A 1043 -32.99 -2.63 -25.97
N GLY A 1044 -32.37 -3.76 -26.28
CA GLY A 1044 -33.00 -4.88 -26.98
C GLY A 1044 -33.96 -5.69 -26.10
N SER A 1045 -35.23 -5.82 -26.50
CA SER A 1045 -36.26 -6.57 -25.75
C SER A 1045 -36.17 -8.11 -25.82
N TYR A 1046 -35.14 -8.66 -26.46
CA TYR A 1046 -35.01 -10.09 -26.76
C TYR A 1046 -35.03 -10.97 -25.49
N ASP A 1047 -34.30 -10.63 -24.43
CA ASP A 1047 -34.18 -11.51 -23.26
C ASP A 1047 -35.52 -11.70 -22.52
N LEU A 1048 -36.41 -10.71 -22.59
CA LEU A 1048 -37.78 -10.82 -22.10
C LEU A 1048 -38.65 -11.68 -23.02
N ALA A 1049 -38.47 -11.55 -24.35
CA ALA A 1049 -39.17 -12.40 -25.31
C ALA A 1049 -38.77 -13.87 -25.14
N GLN A 1050 -37.48 -14.16 -24.94
CA GLN A 1050 -36.96 -15.49 -24.68
C GLN A 1050 -37.43 -16.03 -23.32
N ALA A 1051 -37.41 -15.21 -22.26
CA ALA A 1051 -37.95 -15.62 -20.96
C ALA A 1051 -39.43 -16.03 -21.03
N LEU A 1052 -40.24 -15.24 -21.75
CA LEU A 1052 -41.67 -15.52 -21.97
C LEU A 1052 -41.87 -16.73 -22.90
N TRP A 1053 -41.06 -16.88 -23.95
CA TRP A 1053 -41.06 -18.05 -24.84
C TRP A 1053 -40.80 -19.33 -24.04
N ARG A 1054 -39.74 -19.34 -23.24
CA ARG A 1054 -39.30 -20.49 -22.46
C ARG A 1054 -40.30 -20.86 -21.37
N VAL A 1055 -40.82 -19.90 -20.61
CA VAL A 1055 -41.85 -20.21 -19.60
C VAL A 1055 -43.13 -20.79 -20.24
N ARG A 1056 -43.51 -20.32 -21.44
CA ARG A 1056 -44.64 -20.88 -22.19
C ARG A 1056 -44.38 -22.28 -22.72
N ASN A 1057 -43.15 -22.58 -23.13
CA ASN A 1057 -42.73 -23.92 -23.54
C ASN A 1057 -42.64 -24.90 -22.36
N ASP A 1058 -41.91 -24.51 -21.30
CA ASP A 1058 -41.54 -25.38 -20.18
C ASP A 1058 -42.71 -25.61 -19.19
N ARG A 1059 -43.71 -24.71 -19.15
CA ARG A 1059 -44.80 -24.72 -18.16
C ARG A 1059 -46.21 -24.61 -18.76
N GLY A 1060 -46.31 -24.46 -20.08
CA GLY A 1060 -47.57 -24.29 -20.80
C GLY A 1060 -48.20 -22.90 -20.67
N THR A 1061 -49.15 -22.61 -21.56
CA THR A 1061 -49.73 -21.27 -21.76
C THR A 1061 -50.34 -20.64 -20.49
N SER A 1062 -51.06 -21.42 -19.67
CA SER A 1062 -51.70 -20.89 -18.45
C SER A 1062 -50.68 -20.41 -17.42
N ALA A 1063 -49.59 -21.14 -17.22
CA ALA A 1063 -48.51 -20.73 -16.33
C ALA A 1063 -47.73 -19.51 -16.88
N ALA A 1064 -47.59 -19.40 -18.20
CA ALA A 1064 -46.96 -18.24 -18.83
C ALA A 1064 -47.81 -16.97 -18.77
N GLU A 1065 -49.13 -17.06 -18.87
CA GLU A 1065 -50.02 -15.92 -18.60
C GLU A 1065 -49.96 -15.49 -17.13
N GLN A 1066 -49.90 -16.43 -16.18
CA GLN A 1066 -49.70 -16.13 -14.75
C GLN A 1066 -48.32 -15.48 -14.47
N PHE A 1067 -47.28 -15.92 -15.16
CA PHE A 1067 -45.94 -15.34 -15.10
C PHE A 1067 -45.92 -13.92 -15.70
N ALA A 1068 -46.47 -13.74 -16.90
CA ALA A 1068 -46.61 -12.43 -17.55
C ALA A 1068 -47.46 -11.45 -16.72
N ALA A 1069 -48.50 -11.93 -16.04
CA ALA A 1069 -49.34 -11.11 -15.16
C ALA A 1069 -48.58 -10.49 -13.96
N LYS A 1070 -47.41 -11.03 -13.58
CA LYS A 1070 -46.49 -10.42 -12.60
C LYS A 1070 -45.58 -9.33 -13.18
N ILE A 1071 -45.46 -9.20 -14.51
CA ILE A 1071 -44.47 -8.32 -15.16
C ILE A 1071 -45.13 -6.98 -15.56
N ARG A 1072 -44.41 -5.87 -15.39
CA ARG A 1072 -44.82 -4.52 -15.82
C ARG A 1072 -43.71 -3.94 -16.70
N VAL A 1073 -43.93 -3.82 -18.00
CA VAL A 1073 -42.90 -3.33 -18.94
C VAL A 1073 -43.04 -1.83 -19.18
N TYR A 1074 -41.91 -1.13 -19.19
CA TYR A 1074 -41.75 0.16 -19.86
C TYR A 1074 -40.64 0.00 -20.90
N CYS A 1075 -40.90 0.36 -22.16
CA CYS A 1075 -39.93 0.26 -23.25
C CYS A 1075 -39.87 1.57 -24.04
N ASP A 1076 -38.65 2.02 -24.30
CA ASP A 1076 -38.35 3.20 -25.13
C ASP A 1076 -38.23 2.78 -26.61
N GLY A 1077 -39.17 3.25 -27.44
CA GLY A 1077 -39.19 3.11 -28.90
C GLY A 1077 -39.19 1.69 -29.50
N ASP A 1078 -39.22 0.62 -28.70
CA ASP A 1078 -38.82 -0.76 -29.07
C ASP A 1078 -37.38 -0.87 -29.64
N GLN A 1079 -36.61 0.24 -29.73
CA GLN A 1079 -35.32 0.40 -30.43
C GLN A 1079 -35.17 -0.39 -31.75
N TYR A 1080 -36.22 -0.41 -32.59
CA TYR A 1080 -36.29 -1.23 -33.82
C TYR A 1080 -36.19 -2.75 -33.63
N SER A 1081 -36.17 -3.28 -32.41
CA SER A 1081 -36.16 -4.72 -32.17
C SER A 1081 -37.47 -5.37 -32.62
N PRO A 1082 -37.44 -6.44 -33.44
CA PRO A 1082 -38.65 -7.18 -33.83
C PRO A 1082 -39.28 -7.96 -32.67
N THR A 1083 -38.58 -8.09 -31.53
CA THR A 1083 -39.03 -8.89 -30.38
C THR A 1083 -40.09 -8.19 -29.52
N GLY A 1084 -40.05 -6.87 -29.36
CA GLY A 1084 -41.11 -6.09 -28.68
C GLY A 1084 -42.50 -6.27 -29.32
N PRO A 1085 -42.64 -6.14 -30.66
CA PRO A 1085 -43.87 -6.46 -31.37
C PRO A 1085 -44.25 -7.95 -31.31
N TRP A 1086 -43.27 -8.87 -31.21
CA TRP A 1086 -43.56 -10.30 -30.99
C TRP A 1086 -44.18 -10.54 -29.61
N ILE A 1087 -43.61 -9.97 -28.54
CA ILE A 1087 -44.14 -10.11 -27.17
C ILE A 1087 -45.59 -9.62 -27.13
N ARG A 1088 -45.85 -8.40 -27.62
CA ARG A 1088 -47.18 -7.76 -27.58
C ARG A 1088 -48.25 -8.51 -28.38
N ARG A 1089 -47.87 -9.30 -29.39
CA ARG A 1089 -48.77 -10.22 -30.13
C ARG A 1089 -48.99 -11.56 -29.42
N ASN A 1090 -47.99 -12.05 -28.68
CA ASN A 1090 -48.00 -13.37 -28.06
C ASN A 1090 -48.57 -13.37 -26.63
N PHE A 1091 -48.49 -12.24 -25.94
CA PHE A 1091 -48.90 -12.04 -24.54
C PHE A 1091 -49.69 -10.73 -24.43
N PRO A 1092 -50.89 -10.63 -25.04
CA PRO A 1092 -51.64 -9.37 -25.14
C PRO A 1092 -52.12 -8.83 -23.78
N ASN A 1093 -52.13 -9.67 -22.74
CA ASN A 1093 -52.47 -9.30 -21.36
C ASN A 1093 -51.27 -8.75 -20.57
N LEU A 1094 -50.04 -8.81 -21.11
CA LEU A 1094 -48.86 -8.24 -20.47
C LEU A 1094 -48.97 -6.71 -20.44
N PHE A 1095 -48.99 -6.15 -19.23
CA PHE A 1095 -48.99 -4.70 -19.05
C PHE A 1095 -47.69 -4.11 -19.61
N TRP A 1096 -47.84 -3.29 -20.65
CA TRP A 1096 -46.75 -2.72 -21.43
C TRP A 1096 -46.98 -1.24 -21.70
N VAL A 1097 -46.04 -0.39 -21.28
CA VAL A 1097 -45.94 1.01 -21.67
C VAL A 1097 -44.86 1.14 -22.74
N HIS A 1098 -45.20 1.75 -23.88
CA HIS A 1098 -44.32 1.94 -25.03
C HIS A 1098 -44.21 3.44 -25.31
N ASP A 1099 -43.07 4.06 -25.02
CA ASP A 1099 -42.83 5.46 -25.34
C ASP A 1099 -42.23 5.55 -26.75
N GLY A 1100 -43.09 5.77 -27.75
CA GLY A 1100 -42.67 5.83 -29.15
C GLY A 1100 -43.75 5.44 -30.15
N ALA A 1101 -43.47 5.67 -31.44
CA ALA A 1101 -44.33 5.25 -32.54
C ALA A 1101 -44.21 3.72 -32.78
N THR A 1102 -45.33 3.05 -33.02
CA THR A 1102 -45.36 1.60 -33.24
C THR A 1102 -44.64 1.15 -34.51
N ALA A 1103 -43.83 0.11 -34.39
CA ALA A 1103 -43.12 -0.53 -35.51
C ALA A 1103 -44.11 -1.04 -36.58
N GLY A 1104 -44.30 -0.23 -37.62
CA GLY A 1104 -45.29 -0.41 -38.69
C GLY A 1104 -45.63 0.90 -39.39
N ASP A 1105 -45.66 2.01 -38.63
CA ASP A 1105 -45.95 3.34 -39.18
C ASP A 1105 -44.75 3.90 -39.96
N LYS A 1106 -44.88 4.04 -41.28
CA LYS A 1106 -43.89 4.72 -42.13
C LYS A 1106 -44.00 6.25 -42.04
N TRP A 1107 -43.87 6.81 -40.83
CA TRP A 1107 -43.88 8.27 -40.61
C TRP A 1107 -42.76 8.95 -41.41
N THR A 1108 -43.15 9.86 -42.31
CA THR A 1108 -42.25 10.77 -43.02
C THR A 1108 -41.55 11.71 -42.03
N ILE A 1109 -40.47 12.37 -42.49
CA ILE A 1109 -39.69 13.31 -41.65
C ILE A 1109 -40.59 14.45 -41.11
N GLN A 1110 -41.57 14.92 -41.88
CA GLN A 1110 -42.54 15.92 -41.42
C GLN A 1110 -43.46 15.40 -40.31
N GLU A 1111 -43.89 14.14 -40.36
CA GLU A 1111 -44.80 13.57 -39.37
C GLU A 1111 -44.10 13.25 -38.05
N ARG A 1112 -42.81 12.84 -38.09
CA ARG A 1112 -41.98 12.71 -36.88
C ARG A 1112 -41.89 14.04 -36.13
N ASN A 1113 -41.66 15.14 -36.87
CA ASN A 1113 -41.59 16.51 -36.34
C ASN A 1113 -42.94 17.03 -35.80
N LEU A 1114 -44.05 16.36 -36.10
CA LEU A 1114 -45.40 16.70 -35.59
C LEU A 1114 -45.80 15.92 -34.33
N LYS A 1115 -45.20 14.75 -34.05
CA LYS A 1115 -45.70 13.79 -33.05
C LYS A 1115 -44.73 13.38 -31.92
N GLN A 1116 -43.52 13.94 -31.84
CA GLN A 1116 -42.61 13.62 -30.72
C GLN A 1116 -43.12 14.12 -29.34
N PRO A 1117 -42.95 13.34 -28.25
CA PRO A 1117 -43.71 13.50 -27.00
C PRO A 1117 -43.34 14.74 -26.15
N LEU A 1118 -42.22 15.41 -26.42
CA LEU A 1118 -41.83 16.67 -25.74
C LEU A 1118 -42.82 17.84 -25.95
N ARG A 1119 -43.85 17.68 -26.80
CA ARG A 1119 -45.00 18.60 -26.92
C ARG A 1119 -46.21 18.27 -26.04
N GLY A 1120 -46.14 17.24 -25.18
CA GLY A 1120 -47.27 16.77 -24.35
C GLY A 1120 -47.91 17.84 -23.43
N PHE A 1121 -47.19 18.92 -23.13
CA PHE A 1121 -47.61 20.01 -22.23
C PHE A 1121 -48.89 20.75 -22.66
N TYR A 1122 -49.40 20.55 -23.88
CA TYR A 1122 -50.55 21.31 -24.41
C TYR A 1122 -51.82 20.52 -24.74
N LEU A 1123 -51.80 19.19 -24.86
CA LEU A 1123 -52.85 18.45 -25.57
C LEU A 1123 -53.66 17.39 -24.78
N GLY A 1124 -53.48 17.24 -23.47
CA GLY A 1124 -54.43 16.43 -22.67
C GLY A 1124 -53.98 15.96 -21.29
N GLY A 1125 -52.69 15.97 -20.97
CA GLY A 1125 -52.22 15.66 -19.61
C GLY A 1125 -52.68 16.71 -18.59
N ASP A 1126 -52.91 16.30 -17.34
CA ASP A 1126 -53.22 17.24 -16.26
C ASP A 1126 -52.01 18.16 -16.00
N ARG A 1127 -52.13 19.40 -16.47
CA ARG A 1127 -51.08 20.42 -16.35
C ARG A 1127 -50.88 20.87 -14.91
N SER A 1128 -51.77 20.53 -13.97
CA SER A 1128 -51.55 20.80 -12.54
C SER A 1128 -50.29 20.09 -12.05
N LEU A 1129 -50.11 18.82 -12.41
CA LEU A 1129 -49.01 17.94 -11.97
C LEU A 1129 -47.65 18.27 -12.61
N VAL A 1130 -47.62 19.08 -13.67
CA VAL A 1130 -46.40 19.59 -14.31
C VAL A 1130 -46.30 21.12 -14.24
N SER A 1131 -47.14 21.77 -13.42
CA SER A 1131 -47.09 23.21 -13.20
C SER A 1131 -45.85 23.60 -12.39
N VAL A 1132 -45.33 24.81 -12.61
CA VAL A 1132 -44.20 25.35 -11.82
C VAL A 1132 -44.53 25.37 -10.32
N ALA A 1133 -45.80 25.59 -9.95
CA ALA A 1133 -46.26 25.53 -8.56
C ALA A 1133 -46.15 24.10 -7.98
N TRP A 1134 -46.64 23.08 -8.70
CA TRP A 1134 -46.58 21.69 -8.25
C TRP A 1134 -45.14 21.16 -8.23
N ILE A 1135 -44.32 21.51 -9.22
CA ILE A 1135 -42.88 21.16 -9.26
C ILE A 1135 -42.15 21.82 -8.08
N ASN A 1136 -42.42 23.09 -7.79
CA ASN A 1136 -41.86 23.78 -6.62
C ASN A 1136 -42.33 23.16 -5.29
N ALA A 1137 -43.58 22.70 -5.20
CA ALA A 1137 -44.14 22.14 -3.97
C ALA A 1137 -43.67 20.71 -3.69
N ASN A 1138 -43.51 19.87 -4.72
CA ASN A 1138 -43.35 18.41 -4.59
C ASN A 1138 -41.97 17.87 -5.00
N LEU A 1139 -41.25 18.53 -5.92
CA LEU A 1139 -39.96 18.05 -6.45
C LEU A 1139 -38.77 18.93 -6.06
N ARG A 1140 -38.92 20.25 -6.17
CA ARG A 1140 -37.83 21.21 -6.01
C ARG A 1140 -37.44 21.34 -4.53
N GLY A 1141 -36.21 20.93 -4.18
CA GLY A 1141 -35.75 20.89 -2.79
C GLY A 1141 -36.36 19.77 -1.94
N ARG A 1142 -36.87 18.69 -2.56
CA ARG A 1142 -37.34 17.47 -1.86
C ARG A 1142 -36.67 16.17 -2.31
N GLY A 1143 -35.72 16.25 -3.24
CA GLY A 1143 -34.66 15.24 -3.37
C GLY A 1143 -33.49 15.57 -2.42
N PRO A 1144 -32.48 14.69 -2.33
CA PRO A 1144 -31.20 15.00 -1.68
C PRO A 1144 -30.44 16.13 -2.41
#